data_AF-A0A7V8YKW2-F1
#
_entry.id   AF-A0A7V8YKW2-F1
#
_cell.length_a   1.000
_cell.length_b   1.000
_cell.length_c   1.000
_cell.angle_alpha   90.00
_cell.angle_beta   90.00
_cell.angle_gamma   90.00
#
_symmetry.space_group_name_H-M   'P 1'
#
loop_
_entity.id
_entity.type
_entity.pdbx_description
1 polymer ?
#
loop_
_entity_poly.entity_id
_entity_poly.type
_entity_poly.pdbx_seq_one_letter_code
_entity_poly.pdbx_strand_id
1 'polypeptide(L)'
;VTEDGLVVLASEVGVLDIDPTTVVRKGRLEPGRMFLADLTAGRIVSDDEIKGQLAAEHPYAEWVANGLTRLDDLPERERETFSHSTLVQRQQATGYTAEELEVLLTPMAMTAAEPIGSMGNDAPLAPFSQYPRPLFDYFTQQFAQVTNPPLDAIREELVTSLQTQLGAEPNLLIADADSCRRIVLRFPVLSNQALAKIVHIDDDSDQPDYQAVTVRGVYKVRGGGTALRARLDEICVEVAEAVEDGARLVVLSNRGVDVEHAAIPSLLLTGAVHHHLVRQKTRTKAGLIVEAADAREVHHIALLIGYGAAAVNPYLAMATVEDMCERGVLGNLDKCTATGNLIKALGKGVRKTMSKMGVSTVASYNGAQIFEAIGVGREVIDLCFTGTTSRLGGVGFDTLADEVARWHQLAFPADGVHAVHRELATGGDYQWRREGESHLFNPATVFKLQHSTRAGRYDIFKEYTNLVDDQSERLLTLRGLFAFRDGVRAPVPIEQVESVSEIIKRFATGAISYGSISQEMHETLAIAMNRIGGKSNTGEGGEDADRFVPDANGDSRRSAIKQVASGRFGVTSEYLVNADDLQIKISQGAKPGEGGQLPGTKVYPWIAKTRYSTPGVGLISPPPHHDIYSIEDIKQLIHDLKNANPRARVHVKLVSEVGVGTVAAGVAKAYSDVVLISGHDGGTGASPLSSIKHAGTPWELGLAETQQTLIANKLRDRIVVQADGQLKTGRDVVIAALLGAEEFGFATAPLVVSGCIMMRVCHLDTCPVGVATQNPVLRAKFNGKPEFVVNFFEFVAQEVREYLAALGFHTLAEAIGRTEMLDTRHAVEHWKASGLDLSPILHVPAEAGEDAPRHRTRGQEHGLEKALENTLIQLSEGALDGGDPVRL
;
A
#
# COMPACT_ATOMS: atom_id res chain seq x y z
N VAL A 1 36.86 -21.62 10.21
CA VAL A 1 38.33 -21.59 10.02
C VAL A 1 38.91 -22.74 10.81
N THR A 2 39.71 -23.57 10.16
CA THR A 2 40.34 -24.77 10.75
C THR A 2 41.82 -24.54 11.02
N GLU A 3 42.44 -25.45 11.79
CA GLU A 3 43.86 -25.41 12.18
C GLU A 3 44.84 -25.39 11.00
N ASP A 4 44.47 -26.03 9.89
CA ASP A 4 45.25 -26.08 8.64
C ASP A 4 45.08 -24.83 7.76
N GLY A 5 44.31 -23.84 8.22
CA GLY A 5 44.10 -22.57 7.52
C GLY A 5 42.97 -22.56 6.50
N LEU A 6 42.18 -23.63 6.38
CA LEU A 6 40.99 -23.63 5.52
C LEU A 6 39.92 -22.67 6.06
N VAL A 7 39.43 -21.81 5.17
CA VAL A 7 38.33 -20.87 5.43
C VAL A 7 37.10 -21.32 4.64
N VAL A 8 36.01 -21.57 5.36
CA VAL A 8 34.71 -21.90 4.77
C VAL A 8 33.74 -20.78 5.14
N LEU A 9 33.16 -20.16 4.11
CA LEU A 9 32.08 -19.18 4.22
C LEU A 9 30.91 -19.69 3.37
N ALA A 10 29.77 -19.90 3.99
CA ALA A 10 28.57 -20.42 3.36
C ALA A 10 27.33 -19.78 3.99
N SER A 11 26.20 -19.81 3.28
CA SER A 11 24.92 -19.27 3.77
C SER A 11 24.41 -20.02 5.00
N GLU A 12 24.75 -21.31 5.14
CA GLU A 12 24.38 -22.16 6.27
C GLU A 12 25.60 -22.83 6.91
N VAL A 13 25.43 -23.26 8.16
CA VAL A 13 26.41 -24.05 8.90
C VAL A 13 26.11 -25.54 8.72
N GLY A 14 27.13 -26.34 8.45
CA GLY A 14 26.98 -27.80 8.27
C GLY A 14 26.94 -28.26 6.81
N VAL A 15 27.22 -27.37 5.86
CA VAL A 15 27.28 -27.67 4.42
C VAL A 15 28.44 -28.60 4.03
N LEU A 16 29.46 -28.73 4.88
CA LEU A 16 30.62 -29.60 4.70
C LEU A 16 30.84 -30.43 5.97
N ASP A 17 31.24 -31.68 5.78
CA ASP A 17 31.65 -32.58 6.85
C ASP A 17 33.08 -32.24 7.29
N ILE A 18 33.20 -31.46 8.37
CA ILE A 18 34.47 -31.00 8.94
C ILE A 18 34.52 -31.47 10.39
N ASP A 19 35.61 -32.13 10.77
CA ASP A 19 35.85 -32.55 12.15
C ASP A 19 35.84 -31.33 13.07
N PRO A 20 34.86 -31.22 14.01
CA PRO A 20 34.75 -30.08 14.92
C PRO A 20 36.01 -29.85 15.76
N THR A 21 36.83 -30.88 16.00
CA THR A 21 38.07 -30.75 16.76
C THR A 21 39.13 -29.92 16.05
N THR A 22 39.06 -29.81 14.72
CA THR A 22 40.00 -29.03 13.89
C THR A 22 39.60 -27.56 13.75
N VAL A 23 38.43 -27.14 14.28
CA VAL A 23 37.87 -25.81 14.07
C VAL A 23 38.41 -24.81 15.10
N VAL A 24 39.30 -23.93 14.68
CA VAL A 24 39.87 -22.87 15.54
C VAL A 24 38.97 -21.64 15.70
N ARG A 25 38.13 -21.36 14.70
CA ARG A 25 37.22 -20.21 14.74
C ARG A 25 35.93 -20.47 13.96
N LYS A 26 34.81 -20.18 14.60
CA LYS A 26 33.46 -20.18 14.04
C LYS A 26 32.82 -18.82 14.30
N GLY A 27 32.16 -18.25 13.30
CA GLY A 27 31.56 -16.92 13.37
C GLY A 27 30.56 -16.69 12.23
N ARG A 28 30.06 -15.47 12.12
CA ARG A 28 29.12 -15.01 11.08
C ARG A 28 29.42 -13.57 10.68
N LEU A 29 28.92 -13.15 9.53
CA LEU A 29 28.94 -11.74 9.14
C LEU A 29 27.81 -10.99 9.86
N GLU A 30 28.12 -9.82 10.43
CA GLU A 30 27.17 -8.97 11.14
C GLU A 30 26.85 -7.73 10.29
N PRO A 31 25.71 -7.03 10.51
CA PRO A 31 25.34 -5.85 9.74
C PRO A 31 26.48 -4.83 9.66
N GLY A 32 26.83 -4.44 8.42
CA GLY A 32 27.85 -3.42 8.14
C GLY A 32 29.31 -3.85 8.36
N ARG A 33 29.60 -5.11 8.69
CA ARG A 33 30.98 -5.62 8.83
C ARG A 33 31.49 -6.22 7.53
N MET A 34 32.78 -6.10 7.29
CA MET A 34 33.48 -6.65 6.14
C MET A 34 34.23 -7.93 6.50
N PHE A 35 34.36 -8.84 5.53
CA PHE A 35 35.19 -10.02 5.63
C PHE A 35 36.17 -10.07 4.46
N LEU A 36 37.48 -10.13 4.75
CA LEU A 36 38.52 -10.23 3.75
C LEU A 36 39.51 -11.34 4.13
N ALA A 37 39.70 -12.29 3.22
CA ALA A 37 40.80 -13.24 3.26
C ALA A 37 41.87 -12.78 2.26
N ASP A 38 42.99 -12.27 2.77
CA ASP A 38 44.12 -11.85 1.94
C ASP A 38 45.00 -13.06 1.63
N LEU A 39 44.93 -13.51 0.38
CA LEU A 39 45.66 -14.68 -0.10
C LEU A 39 47.17 -14.41 -0.25
N THR A 40 47.58 -13.16 -0.44
CA THR A 40 49.00 -12.80 -0.58
C THR A 40 49.66 -12.73 0.80
N ALA A 41 48.98 -12.12 1.76
CA ALA A 41 49.44 -12.06 3.14
C ALA A 41 49.17 -13.35 3.93
N GLY A 42 48.38 -14.28 3.38
CA GLY A 42 48.05 -15.56 3.99
C GLY A 42 47.25 -15.43 5.28
N ARG A 43 46.38 -14.41 5.40
CA ARG A 43 45.64 -14.13 6.65
C ARG A 43 44.25 -13.55 6.40
N ILE A 44 43.39 -13.65 7.42
CA ILE A 44 42.11 -12.94 7.45
C ILE A 44 42.36 -11.53 8.01
N VAL A 45 41.89 -10.51 7.31
CA VAL A 45 41.97 -9.10 7.71
C VAL A 45 40.69 -8.73 8.47
N SER A 46 40.84 -8.02 9.59
CA SER A 46 39.70 -7.63 10.42
C SER A 46 38.94 -6.44 9.81
N ASP A 47 37.65 -6.31 10.15
CA ASP A 47 36.81 -5.18 9.75
C ASP A 47 37.42 -3.82 10.14
N ASP A 48 37.97 -3.72 11.36
CA ASP A 48 38.59 -2.49 11.87
C ASP A 48 39.86 -2.13 11.11
N GLU A 49 40.65 -3.13 10.70
CA GLU A 49 41.86 -2.89 9.92
C GLU A 49 41.51 -2.41 8.50
N ILE A 50 40.54 -3.06 7.85
CA ILE A 50 40.06 -2.67 6.51
C ILE A 50 39.54 -1.23 6.55
N LYS A 51 38.61 -0.93 7.46
CA LYS A 51 38.00 0.40 7.57
C LYS A 51 39.01 1.45 8.03
N GLY A 52 39.95 1.09 8.91
CA GLY A 52 41.00 1.97 9.37
C GLY A 52 41.97 2.38 8.26
N GLN A 53 42.35 1.43 7.39
CA GLN A 53 43.17 1.73 6.21
C GLN A 53 42.44 2.66 5.24
N LEU A 54 41.18 2.34 4.89
CA LEU A 54 40.36 3.17 4.00
C LEU A 54 40.15 4.59 4.56
N ALA A 55 39.84 4.71 5.86
CA ALA A 55 39.63 6.00 6.51
C ALA A 55 40.91 6.88 6.56
N ALA A 56 42.10 6.27 6.42
CA ALA A 56 43.38 6.97 6.43
C ALA A 56 43.90 7.33 5.03
N GLU A 57 43.24 6.92 3.95
CA GLU A 57 43.67 7.22 2.57
C GLU A 57 43.68 8.72 2.27
N HIS A 58 42.73 9.47 2.85
CA HIS A 58 42.56 10.90 2.65
C HIS A 58 42.15 11.60 3.96
N PRO A 59 42.35 12.92 4.09
CA PRO A 59 41.97 13.68 5.29
C PRO A 59 40.45 13.99 5.30
N TYR A 60 39.61 12.95 5.26
CA TYR A 60 38.15 13.08 5.14
C TYR A 60 37.53 13.98 6.21
N ALA A 61 38.04 13.93 7.45
CA ALA A 61 37.53 14.77 8.54
C ALA A 61 37.75 16.27 8.26
N GLU A 62 38.88 16.63 7.65
CA GLU A 62 39.18 18.02 7.26
C GLU A 62 38.29 18.45 6.09
N TRP A 63 38.13 17.60 5.07
CA TRP A 63 37.27 17.87 3.92
C TRP A 63 35.82 18.11 4.33
N VAL A 64 35.29 17.26 5.23
CA VAL A 64 33.94 17.38 5.77
C VAL A 64 33.77 18.66 6.58
N ALA A 65 34.73 18.99 7.47
CA ALA A 65 34.65 20.17 8.33
C ALA A 65 34.70 21.49 7.55
N ASN A 66 35.48 21.53 6.47
CA ASN A 66 35.67 22.75 5.67
C ASN A 66 34.65 22.89 4.54
N GLY A 67 34.11 21.78 4.01
CA GLY A 67 33.24 21.80 2.83
C GLY A 67 31.74 21.82 3.14
N LEU A 68 31.27 21.15 4.20
CA LEU A 68 29.84 21.01 4.45
C LEU A 68 29.26 22.25 5.13
N THR A 69 28.26 22.84 4.50
CA THR A 69 27.48 23.94 5.07
C THR A 69 26.19 23.37 5.68
N ARG A 70 25.87 23.70 6.93
CA ARG A 70 24.59 23.29 7.54
C ARG A 70 23.56 24.40 7.33
N LEU A 71 22.35 24.03 6.91
CA LEU A 71 21.29 25.02 6.68
C LEU A 71 20.98 25.88 7.91
N ASP A 72 21.07 25.29 9.10
CA ASP A 72 20.79 25.98 10.37
C ASP A 72 21.78 27.13 10.65
N ASP A 73 22.98 27.08 10.07
CA ASP A 73 24.04 28.05 10.29
C ASP A 73 23.95 29.26 9.33
N LEU A 74 23.06 29.19 8.32
CA LEU A 74 22.81 30.30 7.40
C LEU A 74 21.96 31.41 8.05
N PRO A 75 22.15 32.68 7.63
CA PRO A 75 21.43 33.81 8.20
C PRO A 75 19.91 33.68 8.01
N GLU A 76 19.14 34.21 8.96
CA GLU A 76 17.68 34.28 8.82
C GLU A 76 17.29 35.29 7.73
N ARG A 77 16.25 34.95 6.97
CA ARG A 77 15.75 35.76 5.85
C ARG A 77 14.25 36.03 6.02
N GLU A 78 13.74 37.11 5.44
CA GLU A 78 12.31 37.39 5.50
C GLU A 78 11.53 36.39 4.64
N ARG A 79 10.33 36.00 5.10
CA ARG A 79 9.41 35.14 4.37
C ARG A 79 8.08 35.87 4.11
N GLU A 80 7.44 35.56 2.99
CA GLU A 80 6.10 36.06 2.69
C GLU A 80 5.06 35.48 3.66
N THR A 81 4.11 36.31 4.10
CA THR A 81 2.94 35.93 4.88
C THR A 81 1.67 36.29 4.12
N PHE A 82 0.60 35.51 4.30
CA PHE A 82 -0.66 35.71 3.59
C PHE A 82 -1.73 36.23 4.52
N SER A 83 -2.62 37.07 3.98
CA SER A 83 -3.92 37.29 4.62
C SER A 83 -4.80 36.05 4.49
N HIS A 84 -5.77 35.89 5.39
CA HIS A 84 -6.70 34.76 5.36
C HIS A 84 -7.43 34.62 4.00
N SER A 85 -7.91 35.73 3.42
CA SER A 85 -8.62 35.69 2.13
C SER A 85 -7.72 35.26 0.97
N THR A 86 -6.46 35.72 0.95
CA THR A 86 -5.46 35.29 -0.03
C THR A 86 -5.13 33.80 0.12
N LEU A 87 -5.04 33.32 1.35
CA LEU A 87 -4.78 31.91 1.65
C LEU A 87 -5.93 31.02 1.14
N VAL A 88 -7.18 31.36 1.46
CA VAL A 88 -8.37 30.63 0.99
C VAL A 88 -8.44 30.60 -0.54
N GLN A 89 -8.17 31.72 -1.21
CA GLN A 89 -8.15 31.77 -2.67
C GLN A 89 -7.09 30.81 -3.26
N ARG A 90 -5.88 30.77 -2.66
CA ARG A 90 -4.81 29.85 -3.10
C ARG A 90 -5.14 28.38 -2.80
N GLN A 91 -5.79 28.10 -1.67
CA GLN A 91 -6.31 26.78 -1.31
C GLN A 91 -7.34 26.30 -2.33
N GLN A 92 -8.30 27.15 -2.71
CA GLN A 92 -9.29 26.86 -3.76
C GLN A 92 -8.61 26.56 -5.10
N ALA A 93 -7.64 27.39 -5.52
CA ALA A 93 -6.94 27.23 -6.79
C ALA A 93 -6.08 25.96 -6.89
N THR A 94 -5.80 25.32 -5.75
CA THR A 94 -4.96 24.11 -5.65
C THR A 94 -5.72 22.90 -5.10
N GLY A 95 -7.05 23.01 -5.02
CA GLY A 95 -7.95 21.90 -4.73
C GLY A 95 -7.99 21.44 -3.27
N TYR A 96 -7.70 22.33 -2.30
CA TYR A 96 -7.86 22.00 -0.87
C TYR A 96 -9.34 21.92 -0.49
N THR A 97 -9.66 20.98 0.38
CA THR A 97 -11.01 20.75 0.89
C THR A 97 -11.07 20.88 2.41
N ALA A 98 -12.26 21.16 2.93
CA ALA A 98 -12.48 21.19 4.38
C ALA A 98 -12.19 19.84 5.04
N GLU A 99 -12.50 18.73 4.35
CA GLU A 99 -12.17 17.38 4.84
C GLU A 99 -10.66 17.17 5.01
N GLU A 100 -9.83 17.58 4.05
CA GLU A 100 -8.37 17.43 4.18
C GLU A 100 -7.80 18.27 5.34
N LEU A 101 -8.32 19.48 5.56
CA LEU A 101 -7.93 20.31 6.70
C LEU A 101 -8.26 19.61 8.04
N GLU A 102 -9.46 19.04 8.15
CA GLU A 102 -9.94 18.37 9.36
C GLU A 102 -9.25 17.01 9.59
N VAL A 103 -9.19 16.18 8.56
CA VAL A 103 -8.79 14.77 8.65
C VAL A 103 -7.27 14.59 8.51
N LEU A 104 -6.56 15.53 7.88
CA LEU A 104 -5.12 15.42 7.61
C LEU A 104 -4.30 16.48 8.33
N LEU A 105 -4.52 17.76 8.03
CA LEU A 105 -3.66 18.84 8.53
C LEU A 105 -3.82 19.04 10.04
N THR A 106 -5.06 19.03 10.55
CA THR A 106 -5.35 19.14 11.98
C THR A 106 -4.62 18.09 12.81
N PRO A 107 -4.78 16.76 12.57
CA PRO A 107 -4.09 15.76 13.38
C PRO A 107 -2.57 15.80 13.23
N MET A 108 -2.03 16.09 12.04
CA MET A 108 -0.58 16.24 11.86
C MET A 108 -0.02 17.42 12.66
N ALA A 109 -0.69 18.56 12.62
CA ALA A 109 -0.31 19.75 13.38
C ALA A 109 -0.41 19.52 14.90
N MET A 110 -1.41 18.76 15.36
CA MET A 110 -1.61 18.50 16.79
C MET A 110 -0.66 17.45 17.36
N THR A 111 -0.37 16.39 16.60
CA THR A 111 0.28 15.17 17.14
C THR A 111 1.68 14.89 16.61
N ALA A 112 2.13 15.64 15.60
CA ALA A 112 3.38 15.40 14.89
C ALA A 112 3.51 13.97 14.30
N ALA A 113 2.37 13.36 13.99
CA ALA A 113 2.25 12.03 13.38
C ALA A 113 1.19 12.07 12.29
N GLU A 114 1.32 11.19 11.29
CA GLU A 114 0.28 11.04 10.27
C GLU A 114 -1.03 10.50 10.88
N PRO A 115 -2.19 10.90 10.34
CA PRO A 115 -3.48 10.43 10.82
C PRO A 115 -3.69 8.93 10.54
N ILE A 116 -4.31 8.26 11.51
CA ILE A 116 -4.77 6.87 11.39
C ILE A 116 -6.27 6.90 11.10
N GLY A 117 -6.70 6.06 10.15
CA GLY A 117 -8.09 5.79 9.84
C GLY A 117 -8.44 4.31 9.88
N SER A 118 -9.59 3.98 9.30
CA SER A 118 -10.09 2.60 9.23
C SER A 118 -11.03 2.40 8.04
N MET A 119 -11.41 1.15 7.80
CA MET A 119 -12.04 0.65 6.57
C MET A 119 -11.13 0.73 5.34
N GLY A 120 -11.61 0.28 4.18
CA GLY A 120 -10.87 0.33 2.92
C GLY A 120 -11.16 1.59 2.13
N ASN A 121 -10.44 1.78 1.02
CA ASN A 121 -10.75 2.81 0.04
C ASN A 121 -11.86 2.31 -0.89
N ASP A 122 -13.07 2.84 -0.75
CA ASP A 122 -14.24 2.54 -1.59
C ASP A 122 -14.69 3.74 -2.43
N ALA A 123 -13.85 4.78 -2.49
CA ALA A 123 -13.93 5.88 -3.43
C ALA A 123 -13.21 5.49 -4.75
N PRO A 124 -13.58 6.10 -5.89
CA PRO A 124 -12.96 5.83 -7.18
C PRO A 124 -11.47 6.19 -7.18
N LEU A 125 -10.67 5.43 -7.94
CA LEU A 125 -9.33 5.89 -8.29
C LEU A 125 -9.40 7.17 -9.13
N ALA A 126 -8.35 7.99 -9.08
CA ALA A 126 -8.29 9.28 -9.77
C ALA A 126 -8.74 9.29 -11.24
N PRO A 127 -8.33 8.32 -12.11
CA PRO A 127 -8.78 8.28 -13.51
C PRO A 127 -10.28 7.97 -13.68
N PHE A 128 -10.95 7.48 -12.63
CA PHE A 128 -12.37 7.16 -12.67
C PHE A 128 -13.24 8.16 -11.90
N SER A 129 -12.62 9.08 -11.15
CA SER A 129 -13.34 10.13 -10.43
C SER A 129 -14.00 11.13 -11.40
N GLN A 130 -15.21 11.55 -11.05
CA GLN A 130 -15.94 12.61 -11.76
C GLN A 130 -15.46 14.01 -11.33
N TYR A 131 -14.78 14.10 -10.19
CA TYR A 131 -14.23 15.33 -9.64
C TYR A 131 -12.76 15.51 -10.06
N PRO A 132 -12.24 16.75 -10.11
CA PRO A 132 -10.81 16.98 -10.27
C PRO A 132 -10.01 16.33 -9.14
N ARG A 133 -8.93 15.64 -9.47
CA ARG A 133 -8.03 14.97 -8.50
C ARG A 133 -6.60 15.47 -8.66
N PRO A 134 -5.86 15.67 -7.55
CA PRO A 134 -4.43 15.98 -7.63
C PRO A 134 -3.69 14.91 -8.43
N LEU A 135 -2.68 15.32 -9.21
CA LEU A 135 -1.86 14.38 -9.99
C LEU A 135 -1.23 13.29 -9.10
N PHE A 136 -0.98 13.59 -7.82
CA PHE A 136 -0.49 12.63 -6.83
C PHE A 136 -1.37 11.37 -6.75
N ASP A 137 -2.70 11.51 -6.82
CA ASP A 137 -3.67 10.41 -6.64
C ASP A 137 -3.68 9.41 -7.81
N TYR A 138 -3.00 9.73 -8.91
CA TYR A 138 -2.82 8.80 -10.03
C TYR A 138 -1.64 7.85 -9.81
N PHE A 139 -0.85 8.04 -8.74
CA PHE A 139 0.28 7.18 -8.41
C PHE A 139 -0.01 6.40 -7.13
N THR A 140 0.52 5.18 -7.08
CA THR A 140 0.41 4.29 -5.92
C THR A 140 1.81 3.88 -5.48
N GLN A 141 2.01 3.80 -4.18
CA GLN A 141 3.27 3.38 -3.56
C GLN A 141 3.47 1.88 -3.79
N GLN A 142 4.64 1.52 -4.30
CA GLN A 142 5.08 0.12 -4.34
C GLN A 142 5.63 -0.30 -2.97
N PHE A 143 5.68 -1.60 -2.73
CA PHE A 143 6.13 -2.16 -1.47
C PHE A 143 6.83 -3.50 -1.69
N ALA A 144 7.61 -3.93 -0.71
CA ALA A 144 8.26 -5.22 -0.75
C ALA A 144 7.29 -6.32 -0.31
N GLN A 145 7.26 -7.42 -1.05
CA GLN A 145 6.58 -8.64 -0.66
C GLN A 145 7.39 -9.85 -1.15
N VAL A 146 7.76 -10.71 -0.19
CA VAL A 146 8.52 -11.97 -0.40
C VAL A 146 9.97 -11.79 -0.86
N THR A 147 10.23 -11.10 -1.97
CA THR A 147 11.54 -11.00 -2.61
C THR A 147 12.60 -10.36 -1.72
N ASN A 148 12.16 -9.42 -0.90
CA ASN A 148 12.93 -8.73 0.12
C ASN A 148 11.95 -8.27 1.22
N PRO A 149 12.44 -7.99 2.44
CA PRO A 149 11.58 -7.53 3.53
C PRO A 149 11.41 -6.00 3.53
N PRO A 150 10.25 -5.49 4.00
CA PRO A 150 10.15 -4.11 4.47
C PRO A 150 10.97 -3.91 5.76
N LEU A 151 11.29 -2.66 6.09
CA LEU A 151 12.04 -2.27 7.30
C LEU A 151 11.09 -1.77 8.40
N ASP A 152 11.43 -1.96 9.69
CA ASP A 152 10.69 -1.34 10.79
C ASP A 152 11.12 0.12 11.02
N ALA A 153 10.38 1.06 10.41
CA ALA A 153 10.63 2.51 10.49
C ALA A 153 10.55 3.13 11.90
N ILE A 154 10.15 2.36 12.91
CA ILE A 154 10.01 2.79 14.31
C ILE A 154 11.09 2.14 15.17
N ARG A 155 11.22 0.81 15.14
CA ARG A 155 12.12 0.04 16.01
C ARG A 155 13.55 0.01 15.48
N GLU A 156 13.69 0.07 14.16
CA GLU A 156 14.97 0.07 13.45
C GLU A 156 15.29 1.48 12.92
N GLU A 157 14.73 2.53 13.54
CA GLU A 157 14.97 3.93 13.14
C GLU A 157 16.47 4.27 13.07
N LEU A 158 17.29 3.65 13.92
CA LEU A 158 18.74 3.86 13.96
C LEU A 158 19.46 3.58 12.63
N VAL A 159 18.95 2.64 11.82
CA VAL A 159 19.53 2.32 10.50
C VAL A 159 18.93 3.16 9.37
N THR A 160 18.00 4.05 9.67
CA THR A 160 17.35 4.93 8.69
C THR A 160 17.94 6.33 8.68
N SER A 161 17.80 7.05 7.56
CA SER A 161 18.18 8.46 7.48
C SER A 161 17.27 9.27 6.57
N LEU A 162 16.83 10.42 7.09
CA LEU A 162 16.14 11.47 6.34
C LEU A 162 17.09 12.63 5.97
N GLN A 163 18.38 12.48 6.23
CA GLN A 163 19.38 13.48 5.84
C GLN A 163 19.57 13.46 4.32
N THR A 164 19.60 14.65 3.73
CA THR A 164 19.83 14.86 2.29
C THR A 164 20.80 16.02 2.09
N GLN A 165 21.27 16.22 0.86
CA GLN A 165 22.27 17.21 0.51
C GLN A 165 21.85 17.99 -0.73
N LEU A 166 22.14 19.30 -0.74
CA LEU A 166 21.92 20.18 -1.89
C LEU A 166 23.26 20.65 -2.49
N GLY A 167 23.26 20.94 -3.78
CA GLY A 167 24.45 21.35 -4.55
C GLY A 167 24.87 20.32 -5.60
N ALA A 168 25.99 20.58 -6.27
CA ALA A 168 26.54 19.70 -7.30
C ALA A 168 27.18 18.42 -6.71
N GLU A 169 27.05 17.33 -7.44
CA GLU A 169 27.71 16.05 -7.22
C GLU A 169 28.89 15.94 -8.20
N PRO A 170 30.13 16.08 -7.70
CA PRO A 170 31.32 15.92 -8.54
C PRO A 170 31.57 14.43 -8.86
N ASN A 171 32.68 14.15 -9.52
CA ASN A 171 32.98 12.84 -10.07
C ASN A 171 33.19 11.78 -8.96
N LEU A 172 32.30 10.79 -8.90
CA LEU A 172 32.36 9.67 -7.95
C LEU A 172 33.69 8.89 -7.98
N LEU A 173 34.42 8.89 -9.10
CA LEU A 173 35.67 8.14 -9.27
C LEU A 173 36.89 8.86 -8.69
N ILE A 174 36.76 10.10 -8.23
CA ILE A 174 37.85 10.93 -7.72
C ILE A 174 37.51 11.34 -6.29
N ALA A 175 38.36 10.96 -5.34
CA ALA A 175 38.26 11.42 -3.96
C ALA A 175 38.95 12.80 -3.82
N ASP A 176 38.16 13.87 -3.72
CA ASP A 176 38.63 15.23 -3.50
C ASP A 176 37.79 15.99 -2.46
N ALA A 177 38.32 17.12 -1.99
CA ALA A 177 37.64 17.98 -1.02
C ALA A 177 36.39 18.68 -1.60
N ASP A 178 36.33 18.86 -2.91
CA ASP A 178 35.21 19.53 -3.59
C ASP A 178 33.91 18.71 -3.49
N SER A 179 34.04 17.38 -3.36
CA SER A 179 32.94 16.46 -3.03
C SER A 179 32.19 16.79 -1.74
N CYS A 180 32.81 17.54 -0.83
CA CYS A 180 32.19 17.98 0.41
C CYS A 180 31.51 19.36 0.32
N ARG A 181 31.58 20.10 -0.80
CA ARG A 181 30.93 21.42 -0.95
C ARG A 181 29.43 21.30 -1.16
N ARG A 182 28.71 21.00 -0.09
CA ARG A 182 27.26 20.73 -0.09
C ARG A 182 26.56 21.36 1.09
N ILE A 183 25.30 21.70 0.88
CA ILE A 183 24.41 22.09 1.97
C ILE A 183 23.74 20.85 2.54
N VAL A 184 23.99 20.56 3.82
CA VAL A 184 23.38 19.43 4.52
C VAL A 184 22.03 19.83 5.08
N LEU A 185 21.01 19.05 4.72
CA LEU A 185 19.67 19.14 5.27
C LEU A 185 19.42 17.95 6.19
N ARG A 186 19.01 18.21 7.43
CA ARG A 186 18.64 17.14 8.38
C ARG A 186 17.36 16.40 7.96
N PHE A 187 16.54 17.05 7.14
CA PHE A 187 15.20 16.61 6.80
C PHE A 187 14.82 17.10 5.41
N PRO A 188 14.11 16.31 4.59
CA PRO A 188 13.78 16.68 3.23
C PRO A 188 12.57 17.63 3.15
N VAL A 189 11.85 17.84 4.27
CA VAL A 189 10.73 18.80 4.34
C VAL A 189 11.20 20.10 4.96
N LEU A 190 11.16 21.18 4.18
CA LEU A 190 11.66 22.49 4.58
C LEU A 190 10.54 23.36 5.13
N SER A 191 10.82 24.12 6.18
CA SER A 191 9.97 25.23 6.60
C SER A 191 10.07 26.40 5.60
N ASN A 192 9.07 27.30 5.61
CA ASN A 192 9.12 28.51 4.79
C ASN A 192 10.35 29.38 5.13
N GLN A 193 10.79 29.35 6.40
CA GLN A 193 12.00 30.03 6.85
C GLN A 193 13.26 29.40 6.25
N ALA A 194 13.35 28.06 6.31
CA ALA A 194 14.45 27.30 5.74
C ALA A 194 14.57 27.50 4.22
N LEU A 195 13.45 27.56 3.50
CA LEU A 195 13.45 27.86 2.07
C LEU A 195 13.95 29.28 1.79
N ALA A 196 13.53 30.27 2.59
CA ALA A 196 13.99 31.66 2.42
C ALA A 196 15.51 31.77 2.55
N LYS A 197 16.14 31.01 3.46
CA LYS A 197 17.62 30.94 3.56
C LYS A 197 18.28 30.43 2.27
N ILE A 198 17.67 29.44 1.62
CA ILE A 198 18.18 28.84 0.37
C ILE A 198 18.03 29.80 -0.80
N VAL A 199 16.87 30.44 -0.94
CA VAL A 199 16.58 31.35 -2.05
C VAL A 199 17.53 32.55 -2.02
N HIS A 200 17.82 33.08 -0.84
CA HIS A 200 18.66 34.26 -0.62
C HIS A 200 20.08 33.90 -0.15
N ILE A 201 20.57 32.71 -0.51
CA ILE A 201 21.85 32.21 0.02
C ILE A 201 23.05 33.01 -0.47
N ASP A 202 23.00 33.53 -1.70
CA ASP A 202 24.10 34.24 -2.36
C ASP A 202 23.88 35.77 -2.43
N ASP A 203 22.81 36.28 -1.80
CA ASP A 203 22.48 37.72 -1.81
C ASP A 203 23.59 38.58 -1.18
N ASP A 204 24.33 38.03 -0.22
CA ASP A 204 25.44 38.70 0.45
C ASP A 204 26.81 38.43 -0.21
N SER A 205 26.85 37.68 -1.33
CA SER A 205 28.04 37.29 -2.10
C SER A 205 29.12 36.54 -1.30
N ASP A 206 28.75 35.93 -0.18
CA ASP A 206 29.61 35.14 0.70
C ASP A 206 29.60 33.63 0.37
N GLN A 207 28.67 33.20 -0.50
CA GLN A 207 28.43 31.80 -0.86
C GLN A 207 28.30 31.59 -2.39
N PRO A 208 29.27 32.02 -3.22
CA PRO A 208 29.17 31.97 -4.68
C PRO A 208 29.08 30.53 -5.23
N ASP A 209 29.52 29.54 -4.46
CA ASP A 209 29.43 28.12 -4.81
C ASP A 209 27.98 27.58 -4.75
N TYR A 210 27.03 28.34 -4.20
CA TYR A 210 25.64 27.93 -3.98
C TYR A 210 24.60 28.79 -4.70
N GLN A 211 24.95 29.41 -5.83
CA GLN A 211 24.03 30.23 -6.62
C GLN A 211 22.66 29.54 -6.80
N ALA A 212 21.61 30.22 -6.34
CA ALA A 212 20.23 29.76 -6.36
C ALA A 212 19.41 30.46 -7.44
N VAL A 213 18.57 29.70 -8.14
CA VAL A 213 17.59 30.24 -9.09
C VAL A 213 16.20 29.76 -8.74
N THR A 214 15.21 30.66 -8.75
CA THR A 214 13.80 30.30 -8.57
C THR A 214 13.08 30.38 -9.91
N VAL A 215 12.52 29.25 -10.34
CA VAL A 215 11.78 29.14 -11.59
C VAL A 215 10.29 29.06 -11.31
N ARG A 216 9.52 29.90 -12.02
CA ARG A 216 8.06 30.01 -11.84
C ARG A 216 7.33 28.96 -12.69
N GLY A 217 6.70 28.02 -12.00
CA GLY A 217 5.85 26.95 -12.53
C GLY A 217 4.38 27.33 -12.60
N VAL A 218 4.06 28.41 -13.31
CA VAL A 218 2.67 28.82 -13.61
C VAL A 218 2.49 28.96 -15.13
N TYR A 219 1.29 28.66 -15.64
CA TYR A 219 0.98 28.68 -17.08
C TYR A 219 -0.35 29.37 -17.35
N LYS A 220 -0.54 29.89 -18.57
CA LYS A 220 -1.80 30.53 -18.97
C LYS A 220 -2.94 29.51 -19.01
N VAL A 221 -3.88 29.62 -18.07
CA VAL A 221 -4.92 28.61 -17.83
C VAL A 221 -5.82 28.40 -19.06
N ARG A 222 -6.13 29.48 -19.79
CA ARG A 222 -6.99 29.45 -20.98
C ARG A 222 -6.38 28.70 -22.18
N GLY A 223 -5.07 28.46 -22.16
CA GLY A 223 -4.38 27.73 -23.23
C GLY A 223 -4.40 26.20 -23.08
N GLY A 224 -5.05 25.67 -22.02
CA GLY A 224 -5.24 24.23 -21.83
C GLY A 224 -3.94 23.42 -21.73
N GLY A 225 -4.00 22.15 -22.11
CA GLY A 225 -2.85 21.24 -22.06
C GLY A 225 -1.69 21.67 -22.96
N THR A 226 -1.99 22.34 -24.09
CA THR A 226 -0.95 22.88 -24.97
C THR A 226 -0.12 23.96 -24.27
N ALA A 227 -0.75 24.91 -23.57
CA ALA A 227 -0.01 25.93 -22.81
C ALA A 227 0.73 25.36 -21.60
N LEU A 228 0.14 24.36 -20.94
CA LEU A 228 0.80 23.61 -19.86
C LEU A 228 2.08 22.93 -20.37
N ARG A 229 1.98 22.17 -21.47
CA ARG A 229 3.10 21.47 -22.10
C ARG A 229 4.19 22.44 -22.56
N ALA A 230 3.82 23.51 -23.26
CA ALA A 230 4.75 24.52 -23.74
C ALA A 230 5.51 25.18 -22.58
N ARG A 231 4.81 25.54 -21.49
CA ARG A 231 5.46 26.12 -20.33
C ARG A 231 6.43 25.15 -19.64
N LEU A 232 6.12 23.85 -19.61
CA LEU A 232 7.07 22.85 -19.11
C LEU A 232 8.33 22.77 -19.97
N ASP A 233 8.21 22.84 -21.30
CA ASP A 233 9.36 22.84 -22.20
C ASP A 233 10.22 24.10 -22.01
N GLU A 234 9.60 25.28 -21.89
CA GLU A 234 10.29 26.54 -21.57
C GLU A 234 11.05 26.44 -20.26
N ILE A 235 10.41 25.96 -19.19
CA ILE A 235 11.03 25.79 -17.87
C ILE A 235 12.22 24.84 -17.95
N CYS A 236 12.12 23.74 -18.71
CA CYS A 236 13.23 22.82 -18.87
C CYS A 236 14.46 23.50 -19.48
N VAL A 237 14.27 24.39 -20.46
CA VAL A 237 15.33 25.20 -21.07
C VAL A 237 15.86 26.23 -20.07
N GLU A 238 14.99 26.99 -19.41
CA GLU A 238 15.37 27.99 -18.38
C GLU A 238 16.24 27.38 -17.29
N VAL A 239 15.89 26.18 -16.81
CA VAL A 239 16.66 25.47 -15.80
C VAL A 239 18.00 24.97 -16.36
N ALA A 240 18.02 24.45 -17.59
CA ALA A 240 19.27 23.99 -18.20
C ALA A 240 20.26 25.14 -18.38
N GLU A 241 19.80 26.29 -18.90
CA GLU A 241 20.60 27.51 -19.06
C GLU A 241 21.11 28.00 -17.70
N ALA A 242 20.24 28.08 -16.68
CA ALA A 242 20.66 28.51 -15.35
C ALA A 242 21.74 27.60 -14.74
N VAL A 243 21.64 26.28 -14.93
CA VAL A 243 22.65 25.31 -14.46
C VAL A 243 23.98 25.47 -15.21
N GLU A 244 23.92 25.74 -16.52
CA GLU A 244 25.11 26.06 -17.33
C GLU A 244 25.77 27.36 -16.87
N ASP A 245 24.98 28.38 -16.54
CA ASP A 245 25.43 29.69 -16.08
C ASP A 245 25.99 29.70 -14.64
N GLY A 246 25.85 28.60 -13.90
CA GLY A 246 26.46 28.45 -12.58
C GLY A 246 25.51 28.06 -11.45
N ALA A 247 24.19 28.05 -11.68
CA ALA A 247 23.23 27.69 -10.64
C ALA A 247 23.48 26.26 -10.14
N ARG A 248 23.53 26.12 -8.81
CA ARG A 248 23.70 24.83 -8.11
C ARG A 248 22.47 24.46 -7.30
N LEU A 249 21.58 25.42 -7.05
CA LEU A 249 20.32 25.24 -6.35
C LEU A 249 19.19 25.74 -7.25
N VAL A 250 18.26 24.85 -7.63
CA VAL A 250 17.11 25.20 -8.46
C VAL A 250 15.85 25.03 -7.63
N VAL A 251 15.15 26.12 -7.38
CA VAL A 251 13.86 26.14 -6.70
C VAL A 251 12.74 26.15 -7.74
N LEU A 252 12.02 25.04 -7.85
CA LEU A 252 10.82 24.90 -8.68
C LEU A 252 9.62 25.34 -7.85
N SER A 253 9.04 26.50 -8.19
CA SER A 253 7.94 27.08 -7.41
C SER A 253 6.67 27.15 -8.25
N ASN A 254 5.59 26.51 -7.79
CA ASN A 254 4.26 26.69 -8.37
C ASN A 254 3.45 27.82 -7.68
N ARG A 255 4.14 28.73 -6.99
CA ARG A 255 3.57 29.96 -6.43
C ARG A 255 3.25 30.98 -7.53
N GLY A 256 2.34 31.90 -7.22
CA GLY A 256 2.04 33.07 -8.05
C GLY A 256 0.90 32.85 -9.03
N VAL A 257 -0.06 32.02 -8.65
CA VAL A 257 -1.36 31.88 -9.31
C VAL A 257 -2.11 33.21 -9.27
N ASP A 258 -2.67 33.61 -10.41
CA ASP A 258 -3.48 34.81 -10.57
C ASP A 258 -4.66 34.53 -11.52
N VAL A 259 -5.41 35.56 -11.92
CA VAL A 259 -6.60 35.39 -12.79
C VAL A 259 -6.28 34.83 -14.20
N GLU A 260 -5.05 34.98 -14.70
CA GLU A 260 -4.64 34.49 -16.02
C GLU A 260 -3.80 33.20 -15.94
N HIS A 261 -3.09 32.99 -14.82
CA HIS A 261 -2.13 31.91 -14.65
C HIS A 261 -2.56 30.91 -13.58
N ALA A 262 -2.60 29.63 -13.96
CA ALA A 262 -2.77 28.52 -13.04
C ALA A 262 -1.42 27.89 -12.65
N ALA A 263 -1.39 27.23 -11.50
CA ALA A 263 -0.22 26.48 -11.05
C ALA A 263 -0.02 25.23 -11.89
N ILE A 264 1.23 24.97 -12.31
CA ILE A 264 1.62 23.65 -12.80
C ILE A 264 1.64 22.71 -11.58
N PRO A 265 1.00 21.52 -11.65
CA PRO A 265 1.08 20.52 -10.58
C PRO A 265 2.55 20.26 -10.22
N SER A 266 2.90 20.34 -8.93
CA SER A 266 4.31 20.34 -8.52
C SER A 266 5.02 19.04 -8.89
N LEU A 267 4.29 17.91 -8.89
CA LEU A 267 4.81 16.62 -9.35
C LEU A 267 5.18 16.62 -10.84
N LEU A 268 4.33 17.22 -11.68
CA LEU A 268 4.56 17.32 -13.13
C LEU A 268 5.78 18.20 -13.43
N LEU A 269 5.87 19.33 -12.73
CA LEU A 269 7.00 20.27 -12.81
C LEU A 269 8.31 19.60 -12.40
N THR A 270 8.29 18.90 -11.26
CA THR A 270 9.48 18.20 -10.71
C THR A 270 9.96 17.12 -11.67
N GLY A 271 9.05 16.26 -12.13
CA GLY A 271 9.37 15.17 -13.04
C GLY A 271 9.91 15.66 -14.39
N ALA A 272 9.26 16.66 -14.99
CA ALA A 272 9.72 17.23 -16.27
C ALA A 272 11.17 17.72 -16.19
N VAL A 273 11.49 18.53 -15.17
CA VAL A 273 12.83 19.11 -14.97
C VAL A 273 13.84 18.03 -14.60
N HIS A 274 13.50 17.12 -13.67
CA HIS A 274 14.38 16.03 -13.27
C HIS A 274 14.82 15.20 -14.48
N HIS A 275 13.87 14.67 -15.25
CA HIS A 275 14.19 13.84 -16.41
C HIS A 275 14.84 14.62 -17.55
N HIS A 276 14.51 15.91 -17.72
CA HIS A 276 15.21 16.75 -18.69
C HIS A 276 16.69 16.87 -18.37
N LEU A 277 17.04 17.20 -17.12
CA LEU A 277 18.43 17.28 -16.68
C LEU A 277 19.15 15.93 -16.74
N VAL A 278 18.45 14.81 -16.49
CA VAL A 278 19.01 13.46 -16.66
C VAL A 278 19.35 13.21 -18.14
N ARG A 279 18.43 13.51 -19.06
CA ARG A 279 18.66 13.36 -20.51
C ARG A 279 19.84 14.21 -21.00
N GLN A 280 20.00 15.42 -20.45
CA GLN A 280 21.12 16.31 -20.75
C GLN A 280 22.42 15.97 -19.99
N LYS A 281 22.39 14.96 -19.10
CA LYS A 281 23.54 14.57 -18.24
C LYS A 281 24.03 15.71 -17.34
N THR A 282 23.13 16.61 -16.97
CA THR A 282 23.40 17.76 -16.10
C THR A 282 22.71 17.64 -14.73
N ARG A 283 21.93 16.58 -14.48
CA ARG A 283 21.20 16.40 -13.20
C ARG A 283 22.10 16.44 -11.97
N THR A 284 23.32 15.90 -12.05
CA THR A 284 24.28 15.93 -10.94
C THR A 284 24.83 17.33 -10.67
N LYS A 285 24.66 18.32 -11.56
CA LYS A 285 25.21 19.66 -11.39
C LYS A 285 24.39 20.57 -10.46
N ALA A 286 23.17 20.18 -10.09
CA ALA A 286 22.31 21.01 -9.26
C ALA A 286 21.39 20.19 -8.34
N GLY A 287 21.08 20.74 -7.16
CA GLY A 287 20.01 20.25 -6.28
C GLY A 287 18.66 20.84 -6.69
N LEU A 288 17.61 20.01 -6.72
CA LEU A 288 16.24 20.45 -6.98
C LEU A 288 15.47 20.62 -5.66
N ILE A 289 14.90 21.79 -5.44
CA ILE A 289 14.02 22.10 -4.31
C ILE A 289 12.64 22.42 -4.86
N VAL A 290 11.59 21.88 -4.28
CA VAL A 290 10.21 22.12 -4.75
C VAL A 290 9.45 22.95 -3.73
N GLU A 291 9.05 24.15 -4.11
CA GLU A 291 8.09 24.96 -3.36
C GLU A 291 6.68 24.65 -3.89
N ALA A 292 5.92 23.88 -3.11
CA ALA A 292 4.68 23.26 -3.55
C ALA A 292 3.46 23.79 -2.79
N ALA A 293 2.49 24.33 -3.54
CA ALA A 293 1.20 24.75 -3.03
C ALA A 293 0.24 23.55 -2.84
N ASP A 294 0.32 22.56 -3.73
CA ASP A 294 -0.53 21.37 -3.81
C ASP A 294 -0.07 20.20 -2.90
N ALA A 295 1.15 20.26 -2.34
CA ALA A 295 1.66 19.26 -1.41
C ALA A 295 1.14 19.48 0.02
N ARG A 296 0.43 18.49 0.56
CA ARG A 296 -0.21 18.55 1.90
C ARG A 296 -0.28 17.21 2.63
N GLU A 297 0.12 16.12 1.98
CA GLU A 297 0.08 14.76 2.54
C GLU A 297 1.46 14.10 2.46
N VAL A 298 1.66 13.06 3.28
CA VAL A 298 2.86 12.21 3.26
C VAL A 298 3.16 11.70 1.85
N HIS A 299 2.13 11.24 1.12
CA HIS A 299 2.28 10.69 -0.22
C HIS A 299 2.81 11.73 -1.21
N HIS A 300 2.36 12.99 -1.11
CA HIS A 300 2.80 14.06 -2.01
C HIS A 300 4.29 14.33 -1.86
N ILE A 301 4.76 14.40 -0.59
CA ILE A 301 6.18 14.58 -0.30
C ILE A 301 7.01 13.39 -0.79
N ALA A 302 6.53 12.16 -0.56
CA ALA A 302 7.22 10.96 -1.01
C ALA A 302 7.34 10.90 -2.55
N LEU A 303 6.29 11.28 -3.29
CA LEU A 303 6.32 11.35 -4.75
C LEU A 303 7.31 12.39 -5.25
N LEU A 304 7.26 13.62 -4.71
CA LEU A 304 8.18 14.68 -5.12
C LEU A 304 9.64 14.26 -4.93
N ILE A 305 9.97 13.63 -3.81
CA ILE A 305 11.32 13.09 -3.56
C ILE A 305 11.63 11.93 -4.52
N GLY A 306 10.70 10.99 -4.68
CA GLY A 306 10.87 9.82 -5.54
C GLY A 306 11.04 10.15 -7.02
N TYR A 307 10.60 11.33 -7.46
CA TYR A 307 10.80 11.88 -8.80
C TYR A 307 11.84 13.01 -8.86
N GLY A 308 12.69 13.13 -7.84
CA GLY A 308 13.96 13.84 -7.95
C GLY A 308 14.10 15.12 -7.15
N ALA A 309 13.13 15.51 -6.32
CA ALA A 309 13.28 16.63 -5.40
C ALA A 309 14.22 16.26 -4.25
N ALA A 310 15.32 16.99 -4.08
CA ALA A 310 16.19 16.83 -2.92
C ALA A 310 15.53 17.33 -1.63
N ALA A 311 14.66 18.34 -1.74
CA ALA A 311 13.85 18.86 -0.64
C ALA A 311 12.53 19.44 -1.13
N VAL A 312 11.53 19.47 -0.25
CA VAL A 312 10.18 19.94 -0.53
C VAL A 312 9.74 20.93 0.54
N ASN A 313 9.21 22.08 0.13
CA ASN A 313 8.56 23.06 0.99
C ASN A 313 7.05 23.09 0.67
N PRO A 314 6.20 22.39 1.46
CA PRO A 314 4.73 22.45 1.32
C PRO A 314 4.17 23.76 1.91
N TYR A 315 4.51 24.90 1.31
CA TYR A 315 4.33 26.22 1.91
C TYR A 315 2.87 26.54 2.25
N LEU A 316 1.93 26.11 1.39
CA LEU A 316 0.52 26.42 1.55
C LEU A 316 -0.11 25.61 2.69
N ALA A 317 0.30 24.35 2.87
CA ALA A 317 -0.10 23.53 4.01
C ALA A 317 0.40 24.13 5.33
N MET A 318 1.63 24.65 5.37
CA MET A 318 2.15 25.36 6.55
C MET A 318 1.36 26.63 6.84
N ALA A 319 1.14 27.48 5.83
CA ALA A 319 0.34 28.69 5.98
C ALA A 319 -1.09 28.38 6.45
N THR A 320 -1.66 27.26 5.99
CA THR A 320 -2.97 26.77 6.44
C THR A 320 -3.00 26.45 7.93
N VAL A 321 -2.01 25.70 8.41
CA VAL A 321 -1.90 25.37 9.84
C VAL A 321 -1.64 26.60 10.71
N GLU A 322 -0.82 27.54 10.23
CA GLU A 322 -0.57 28.81 10.92
C GLU A 322 -1.86 29.64 11.05
N ASP A 323 -2.66 29.73 9.99
CA ASP A 323 -3.97 30.41 9.99
C ASP A 323 -5.00 29.72 10.91
N MET A 324 -5.02 28.39 10.92
CA MET A 324 -5.87 27.60 11.83
C MET A 324 -5.51 27.85 13.30
N CYS A 325 -4.24 28.06 13.62
CA CYS A 325 -3.79 28.52 14.94
C CYS A 325 -4.32 29.92 15.27
N GLU A 326 -4.20 30.90 14.36
CA GLU A 326 -4.69 32.26 14.57
C GLU A 326 -6.20 32.30 14.83
N ARG A 327 -6.95 31.46 14.13
CA ARG A 327 -8.40 31.31 14.26
C ARG A 327 -8.83 30.48 15.48
N GLY A 328 -7.89 29.92 16.25
CA GLY A 328 -8.18 29.11 17.44
C GLY A 328 -8.72 27.70 17.16
N VAL A 329 -8.63 27.21 15.92
CA VAL A 329 -9.11 25.87 15.51
C VAL A 329 -8.28 24.77 16.18
N LEU A 330 -6.98 25.01 16.36
CA LEU A 330 -6.03 24.08 16.99
C LEU A 330 -5.89 24.28 18.51
N GLY A 331 -6.88 24.90 19.15
CA GLY A 331 -6.85 25.22 20.57
C GLY A 331 -5.74 26.21 20.92
N ASN A 332 -4.96 25.91 21.96
CA ASN A 332 -3.89 26.79 22.47
C ASN A 332 -2.52 26.52 21.83
N LEU A 333 -2.46 25.78 20.72
CA LEU A 333 -1.21 25.46 20.04
C LEU A 333 -0.67 26.69 19.30
N ASP A 334 0.59 27.05 19.52
CA ASP A 334 1.22 28.16 18.80
C ASP A 334 1.65 27.74 17.38
N LYS A 335 1.78 28.74 16.50
CA LYS A 335 2.12 28.57 15.08
C LYS A 335 3.42 27.82 14.84
N CYS A 336 4.45 28.09 15.65
CA CYS A 336 5.78 27.50 15.47
C CYS A 336 5.73 26.01 15.80
N THR A 337 5.08 25.66 16.92
CA THR A 337 4.89 24.26 17.30
C THR A 337 4.01 23.52 16.29
N ALA A 338 2.90 24.12 15.85
CA ALA A 338 2.00 23.50 14.87
C ALA A 338 2.69 23.20 13.53
N THR A 339 3.47 24.16 13.02
CA THR A 339 4.25 23.99 11.79
C THR A 339 5.37 22.96 11.95
N GLY A 340 6.08 22.99 13.09
CA GLY A 340 7.10 21.99 13.41
C GLY A 340 6.53 20.57 13.51
N ASN A 341 5.34 20.43 14.08
CA ASN A 341 4.61 19.17 14.14
C ASN A 341 4.22 18.67 12.75
N LEU A 342 3.68 19.54 11.89
CA LEU A 342 3.34 19.20 10.51
C LEU A 342 4.59 18.69 9.75
N ILE A 343 5.71 19.41 9.81
CA ILE A 343 6.97 19.01 9.17
C ILE A 343 7.40 17.63 9.67
N LYS A 344 7.42 17.44 10.99
CA LYS A 344 7.81 16.18 11.62
C LYS A 344 6.89 15.02 11.21
N ALA A 345 5.58 15.25 11.14
CA ALA A 345 4.61 14.25 10.70
C ALA A 345 4.88 13.83 9.25
N LEU A 346 5.06 14.80 8.35
CA LEU A 346 5.29 14.54 6.93
C LEU A 346 6.54 13.71 6.68
N GLY A 347 7.70 14.07 7.25
CA GLY A 347 8.90 13.28 6.96
C GLY A 347 9.03 11.99 7.77
N LYS A 348 8.40 11.85 8.96
CA LYS A 348 8.21 10.52 9.57
C LYS A 348 7.38 9.62 8.65
N GLY A 349 6.36 10.17 8.01
CA GLY A 349 5.59 9.49 6.98
C GLY A 349 6.46 9.08 5.78
N VAL A 350 7.34 9.96 5.29
CA VAL A 350 8.28 9.62 4.20
C VAL A 350 9.20 8.47 4.59
N ARG A 351 9.77 8.47 5.80
CA ARG A 351 10.58 7.35 6.31
C ARG A 351 9.79 6.04 6.29
N LYS A 352 8.52 6.09 6.66
CA LYS A 352 7.65 4.92 6.64
C LYS A 352 7.36 4.46 5.21
N THR A 353 7.09 5.36 4.28
CA THR A 353 6.89 5.04 2.86
C THR A 353 8.12 4.36 2.24
N MET A 354 9.33 4.89 2.44
CA MET A 354 10.55 4.23 1.93
C MET A 354 10.77 2.83 2.54
N SER A 355 10.43 2.69 3.84
CA SER A 355 10.61 1.44 4.57
C SER A 355 9.69 0.33 4.07
N LYS A 356 8.57 0.66 3.39
CA LYS A 356 7.70 -0.33 2.74
C LYS A 356 8.44 -1.17 1.71
N MET A 357 9.44 -0.61 1.03
CA MET A 357 10.30 -1.29 0.07
C MET A 357 11.63 -1.78 0.69
N GLY A 358 11.84 -1.55 2.00
CA GLY A 358 13.10 -1.85 2.68
C GLY A 358 14.20 -0.81 2.42
N VAL A 359 13.86 0.38 1.90
CA VAL A 359 14.83 1.46 1.67
C VAL A 359 15.10 2.20 2.98
N SER A 360 16.37 2.29 3.37
CA SER A 360 16.77 2.88 4.66
C SER A 360 17.05 4.39 4.59
N THR A 361 17.47 4.93 3.45
CA THR A 361 17.88 6.35 3.35
C THR A 361 17.09 7.11 2.30
N VAL A 362 16.76 8.37 2.59
CA VAL A 362 16.09 9.27 1.64
C VAL A 362 16.96 9.55 0.42
N ALA A 363 18.29 9.51 0.56
CA ALA A 363 19.22 9.68 -0.55
C ALA A 363 19.06 8.57 -1.60
N SER A 364 18.93 7.30 -1.18
CA SER A 364 18.66 6.18 -2.10
C SER A 364 17.23 6.19 -2.65
N TYR A 365 16.29 6.79 -1.92
CA TYR A 365 14.90 6.93 -2.34
C TYR A 365 14.70 8.05 -3.39
N ASN A 366 15.58 9.05 -3.39
CA ASN A 366 15.51 10.18 -4.31
C ASN A 366 15.67 9.72 -5.77
N GLY A 367 14.69 10.04 -6.62
CA GLY A 367 14.71 9.64 -8.03
C GLY A 367 14.53 8.13 -8.29
N ALA A 368 14.22 7.32 -7.26
CA ALA A 368 14.10 5.88 -7.38
C ALA A 368 12.77 5.43 -8.04
N GLN A 369 11.76 6.31 -8.11
CA GLN A 369 10.46 6.04 -8.73
C GLN A 369 9.76 4.76 -8.22
N ILE A 370 9.73 4.57 -6.90
CA ILE A 370 9.10 3.38 -6.24
C ILE A 370 7.57 3.54 -6.20
N PHE A 371 6.99 3.74 -7.38
CA PHE A 371 5.59 4.03 -7.60
C PHE A 371 5.08 3.39 -8.89
N GLU A 372 3.79 3.08 -8.92
CA GLU A 372 3.07 2.68 -10.13
C GLU A 372 2.03 3.75 -10.46
N ALA A 373 1.94 4.16 -11.72
CA ALA A 373 0.93 5.08 -12.21
C ALA A 373 -0.31 4.30 -12.71
N ILE A 374 -1.49 4.76 -12.35
CA ILE A 374 -2.77 4.22 -12.82
C ILE A 374 -3.54 5.34 -13.51
N GLY A 375 -3.76 5.17 -14.81
CA GLY A 375 -4.56 6.13 -15.57
C GLY A 375 -3.79 7.35 -16.05
N VAL A 376 -2.46 7.28 -16.19
CA VAL A 376 -1.62 8.35 -16.75
C VAL A 376 -1.17 7.94 -18.15
N GLY A 377 -1.45 8.81 -19.12
CA GLY A 377 -1.14 8.60 -20.53
C GLY A 377 0.37 8.58 -20.81
N ARG A 378 0.74 7.86 -21.87
CA ARG A 378 2.13 7.65 -22.25
C ARG A 378 2.89 8.95 -22.53
N GLU A 379 2.24 9.97 -23.10
CA GLU A 379 2.88 11.27 -23.36
C GLU A 379 3.36 11.96 -22.06
N VAL A 380 2.63 11.80 -20.97
CA VAL A 380 2.98 12.37 -19.66
C VAL A 380 4.08 11.53 -19.02
N ILE A 381 3.96 10.20 -19.05
CA ILE A 381 4.98 9.27 -18.54
C ILE A 381 6.32 9.47 -19.24
N ASP A 382 6.35 9.47 -20.57
CA ASP A 382 7.59 9.55 -21.35
C ASP A 382 8.32 10.88 -21.11
N LEU A 383 7.58 11.98 -20.91
CA LEU A 383 8.17 13.28 -20.64
C LEU A 383 8.63 13.45 -19.19
N CYS A 384 7.72 13.19 -18.24
CA CYS A 384 7.82 13.62 -16.84
C CYS A 384 8.17 12.50 -15.87
N PHE A 385 7.96 11.22 -16.22
CA PHE A 385 8.05 10.09 -15.28
C PHE A 385 8.67 8.87 -15.97
N THR A 386 9.73 9.09 -16.76
CA THR A 386 10.28 8.07 -17.65
C THR A 386 10.70 6.83 -16.85
N GLY A 387 10.17 5.66 -17.23
CA GLY A 387 10.46 4.38 -16.56
C GLY A 387 9.41 3.97 -15.51
N THR A 388 8.49 4.85 -15.14
CA THR A 388 7.33 4.47 -14.31
C THR A 388 6.37 3.59 -15.09
N THR A 389 5.90 2.51 -14.46
CA THR A 389 4.88 1.64 -15.04
C THR A 389 3.53 2.36 -15.08
N SER A 390 2.88 2.40 -16.25
CA SER A 390 1.49 2.84 -16.44
C SER A 390 0.76 1.89 -17.40
N ARG A 391 0.29 0.75 -16.88
CA ARG A 391 -0.19 -0.38 -17.69
C ARG A 391 -1.40 -0.05 -18.55
N LEU A 392 -2.29 0.81 -18.03
CA LEU A 392 -3.55 1.13 -18.68
C LEU A 392 -3.47 2.36 -19.57
N GLY A 393 -2.34 3.09 -19.63
CA GLY A 393 -2.34 4.44 -20.18
C GLY A 393 -3.32 5.34 -19.43
N GLY A 394 -3.92 6.33 -20.11
CA GLY A 394 -4.93 7.21 -19.50
C GLY A 394 -4.75 8.68 -19.86
N VAL A 395 -4.89 9.55 -18.86
CA VAL A 395 -5.04 10.99 -19.05
C VAL A 395 -3.79 11.67 -19.61
N GLY A 396 -3.99 12.62 -20.52
CA GLY A 396 -2.95 13.44 -21.12
C GLY A 396 -2.84 14.85 -20.52
N PHE A 397 -2.01 15.71 -21.12
CA PHE A 397 -1.85 17.10 -20.65
C PHE A 397 -3.15 17.91 -20.70
N ASP A 398 -4.02 17.65 -21.68
CA ASP A 398 -5.30 18.37 -21.81
C ASP A 398 -6.23 18.09 -20.63
N THR A 399 -6.38 16.83 -20.23
CA THR A 399 -7.20 16.44 -19.08
C THR A 399 -6.62 17.00 -17.78
N LEU A 400 -5.30 16.90 -17.59
CA LEU A 400 -4.65 17.44 -16.40
C LEU A 400 -4.81 18.97 -16.31
N ALA A 401 -4.73 19.67 -17.44
CA ALA A 401 -4.99 21.10 -17.49
C ALA A 401 -6.46 21.46 -17.23
N ASP A 402 -7.43 20.63 -17.66
CA ASP A 402 -8.86 20.82 -17.33
C ASP A 402 -9.12 20.66 -15.83
N GLU A 403 -8.50 19.68 -15.18
CA GLU A 403 -8.61 19.51 -13.72
C GLU A 403 -8.11 20.73 -12.96
N VAL A 404 -6.93 21.24 -13.34
CA VAL A 404 -6.36 22.47 -12.78
C VAL A 404 -7.25 23.68 -13.08
N ALA A 405 -7.77 23.79 -14.31
CA ALA A 405 -8.63 24.90 -14.71
C ALA A 405 -9.94 24.95 -13.91
N ARG A 406 -10.51 23.79 -13.53
CA ARG A 406 -11.72 23.73 -12.70
C ARG A 406 -11.49 24.30 -11.30
N TRP A 407 -10.37 23.98 -10.65
CA TRP A 407 -10.02 24.61 -9.36
C TRP A 407 -9.71 26.09 -9.50
N HIS A 408 -9.00 26.46 -10.58
CA HIS A 408 -8.70 27.86 -10.88
C HIS A 408 -9.98 28.69 -11.04
N GLN A 409 -10.98 28.20 -11.77
CA GLN A 409 -12.27 28.86 -11.94
C GLN A 409 -13.04 29.05 -10.63
N LEU A 410 -12.92 28.13 -9.67
CA LEU A 410 -13.51 28.28 -8.34
C LEU A 410 -12.85 29.41 -7.54
N ALA A 411 -11.53 29.59 -7.68
CA ALA A 411 -10.77 30.64 -7.02
C ALA A 411 -10.89 32.02 -7.71
N PHE A 412 -11.14 32.02 -9.01
CA PHE A 412 -11.26 33.21 -9.86
C PHE A 412 -12.54 33.14 -10.72
N PRO A 413 -13.73 33.24 -10.10
CA PRO A 413 -14.99 33.17 -10.82
C PRO A 413 -15.14 34.36 -11.79
N ALA A 414 -15.65 34.09 -13.00
CA ALA A 414 -15.75 35.09 -14.07
C ALA A 414 -16.67 36.27 -13.74
N ASP A 415 -17.68 36.04 -12.88
CA ASP A 415 -18.61 37.06 -12.39
C ASP A 415 -18.18 37.70 -11.07
N GLY A 416 -17.05 37.25 -10.49
CA GLY A 416 -16.54 37.71 -9.19
C GLY A 416 -17.37 37.28 -7.98
N VAL A 417 -18.38 36.41 -8.16
CA VAL A 417 -19.28 35.99 -7.07
C VAL A 417 -18.73 34.73 -6.42
N HIS A 418 -18.33 34.86 -5.16
CA HIS A 418 -17.93 33.71 -4.33
C HIS A 418 -19.10 33.18 -3.50
N ALA A 419 -19.08 31.88 -3.20
CA ALA A 419 -20.09 31.26 -2.35
C ALA A 419 -20.02 31.84 -0.91
N VAL A 420 -21.07 32.55 -0.49
CA VAL A 420 -21.11 33.25 0.82
C VAL A 420 -21.15 32.29 2.02
N HIS A 421 -21.53 31.02 1.81
CA HIS A 421 -21.80 30.08 2.89
C HIS A 421 -20.65 29.10 3.19
N ARG A 422 -19.62 29.01 2.31
CA ARG A 422 -18.47 28.10 2.48
C ARG A 422 -17.21 28.63 1.80
N GLU A 423 -16.09 28.57 2.53
CA GLU A 423 -14.76 28.96 2.02
C GLU A 423 -14.14 27.88 1.14
N LEU A 424 -14.26 26.60 1.52
CA LEU A 424 -13.71 25.45 0.78
C LEU A 424 -14.80 24.43 0.45
N ALA A 425 -14.55 23.62 -0.58
CA ALA A 425 -15.39 22.46 -0.87
C ALA A 425 -15.37 21.47 0.31
N THR A 426 -16.48 20.79 0.56
CA THR A 426 -16.61 19.85 1.69
C THR A 426 -15.61 18.71 1.62
N GLY A 427 -15.23 18.26 0.41
CA GLY A 427 -14.51 17.02 0.20
C GLY A 427 -15.46 15.83 0.22
N GLY A 428 -14.94 14.68 0.64
CA GLY A 428 -15.67 13.41 0.70
C GLY A 428 -14.86 12.27 0.11
N ASP A 429 -13.53 12.38 0.04
CA ASP A 429 -12.66 11.31 -0.41
C ASP A 429 -12.40 10.32 0.72
N TYR A 430 -12.15 10.80 1.94
CA TYR A 430 -11.82 9.94 3.09
C TYR A 430 -13.07 9.35 3.74
N GLN A 431 -14.17 10.09 3.71
CA GLN A 431 -15.45 9.70 4.26
C GLN A 431 -16.58 10.12 3.34
N TRP A 432 -17.60 9.25 3.21
CA TRP A 432 -18.79 9.60 2.44
C TRP A 432 -19.44 10.89 2.96
N ARG A 433 -19.72 11.80 2.02
CA ARG A 433 -20.46 13.04 2.22
C ARG A 433 -21.52 13.13 1.13
N ARG A 434 -22.69 13.69 1.47
CA ARG A 434 -23.82 13.80 0.52
C ARG A 434 -23.48 14.63 -0.72
N GLU A 435 -22.64 15.64 -0.57
CA GLU A 435 -22.18 16.56 -1.63
C GLU A 435 -20.73 16.27 -2.05
N GLY A 436 -20.19 15.10 -1.68
CA GLY A 436 -18.80 14.73 -1.89
C GLY A 436 -18.60 13.67 -2.97
N GLU A 437 -17.43 13.04 -2.93
CA GLU A 437 -17.10 11.91 -3.80
C GLU A 437 -18.04 10.72 -3.56
N SER A 438 -18.24 9.92 -4.61
CA SER A 438 -19.04 8.70 -4.54
C SER A 438 -18.29 7.58 -3.82
N HIS A 439 -19.04 6.79 -3.04
CA HIS A 439 -18.52 5.60 -2.37
C HIS A 439 -19.43 4.39 -2.64
N LEU A 440 -18.81 3.22 -2.84
CA LEU A 440 -19.55 1.96 -3.04
C LEU A 440 -20.47 1.64 -1.84
N PHE A 441 -20.01 1.90 -0.62
CA PHE A 441 -20.88 1.89 0.55
C PHE A 441 -21.37 3.29 0.89
N ASN A 442 -22.66 3.49 0.69
CA ASN A 442 -23.38 4.70 1.05
C ASN A 442 -24.63 4.31 1.89
N PRO A 443 -25.35 5.27 2.48
CA PRO A 443 -26.48 4.95 3.34
C PRO A 443 -27.55 4.06 2.69
N ALA A 444 -27.77 4.21 1.37
CA ALA A 444 -28.76 3.41 0.66
C ALA A 444 -28.30 1.95 0.45
N THR A 445 -27.06 1.74 0.00
CA THR A 445 -26.52 0.38 -0.21
C THR A 445 -26.35 -0.36 1.13
N VAL A 446 -25.91 0.33 2.19
CA VAL A 446 -25.85 -0.22 3.55
C VAL A 446 -27.23 -0.66 4.05
N PHE A 447 -28.25 0.20 3.90
CA PHE A 447 -29.61 -0.12 4.35
C PHE A 447 -30.19 -1.34 3.61
N LYS A 448 -30.12 -1.37 2.27
CA LYS A 448 -30.68 -2.48 1.50
C LYS A 448 -29.98 -3.81 1.77
N LEU A 449 -28.65 -3.80 1.93
CA LEU A 449 -27.89 -5.01 2.28
C LEU A 449 -28.28 -5.55 3.66
N GLN A 450 -28.41 -4.68 4.65
CA GLN A 450 -28.86 -5.09 6.00
C GLN A 450 -30.31 -5.56 5.99
N HIS A 451 -31.19 -4.89 5.25
CA HIS A 451 -32.60 -5.23 5.22
C HIS A 451 -32.86 -6.58 4.53
N SER A 452 -32.26 -6.80 3.35
CA SER A 452 -32.41 -8.06 2.58
C SER A 452 -31.97 -9.28 3.38
N THR A 453 -30.81 -9.21 4.01
CA THR A 453 -30.24 -10.33 4.77
C THR A 453 -30.94 -10.58 6.09
N ARG A 454 -31.45 -9.55 6.76
CA ARG A 454 -32.29 -9.70 7.97
C ARG A 454 -33.68 -10.27 7.68
N ALA A 455 -34.27 -9.86 6.56
CA ALA A 455 -35.60 -10.30 6.15
C ALA A 455 -35.61 -11.61 5.37
N GLY A 456 -34.44 -12.11 4.94
CA GLY A 456 -34.35 -13.29 4.07
C GLY A 456 -34.94 -13.04 2.68
N ARG A 457 -34.79 -11.82 2.15
CA ARG A 457 -35.44 -11.35 0.91
C ARG A 457 -34.44 -11.13 -0.21
N TYR A 458 -34.34 -12.10 -1.11
CA TYR A 458 -33.44 -12.08 -2.26
C TYR A 458 -33.79 -10.98 -3.28
N ASP A 459 -35.07 -10.65 -3.45
CA ASP A 459 -35.52 -9.55 -4.31
C ASP A 459 -34.96 -8.19 -3.87
N ILE A 460 -34.94 -7.92 -2.55
CA ILE A 460 -34.32 -6.72 -1.99
C ILE A 460 -32.79 -6.78 -2.13
N PHE A 461 -32.20 -7.98 -2.07
CA PHE A 461 -30.78 -8.17 -2.34
C PHE A 461 -30.43 -7.81 -3.79
N LYS A 462 -31.25 -8.20 -4.78
CA LYS A 462 -31.09 -7.77 -6.18
C LYS A 462 -31.20 -6.25 -6.34
N GLU A 463 -32.08 -5.59 -5.59
CA GLU A 463 -32.10 -4.12 -5.58
C GLU A 463 -30.81 -3.52 -4.98
N TYR A 464 -30.16 -4.19 -4.03
CA TYR A 464 -28.85 -3.80 -3.50
C TYR A 464 -27.75 -4.01 -4.54
N THR A 465 -27.69 -5.18 -5.17
CA THR A 465 -26.64 -5.50 -6.15
C THR A 465 -26.76 -4.61 -7.37
N ASN A 466 -27.96 -4.36 -7.88
CA ASN A 466 -28.19 -3.36 -8.94
C ASN A 466 -27.67 -1.97 -8.54
N LEU A 467 -27.91 -1.50 -7.32
CA LEU A 467 -27.36 -0.19 -6.89
C LEU A 467 -25.84 -0.16 -6.84
N VAL A 468 -25.19 -1.28 -6.49
CA VAL A 468 -23.72 -1.39 -6.45
C VAL A 468 -23.14 -1.55 -7.85
N ASP A 469 -23.79 -2.33 -8.71
CA ASP A 469 -23.36 -2.61 -10.07
C ASP A 469 -23.57 -1.37 -10.96
N ASP A 470 -24.71 -0.69 -10.87
CA ASP A 470 -24.97 0.60 -11.54
C ASP A 470 -23.97 1.69 -11.11
N GLN A 471 -23.59 1.71 -9.82
CA GLN A 471 -22.54 2.60 -9.33
C GLN A 471 -21.17 2.21 -9.89
N SER A 472 -20.91 0.92 -10.04
CA SER A 472 -19.68 0.45 -10.67
C SER A 472 -19.63 0.84 -12.15
N GLU A 473 -20.76 0.81 -12.86
CA GLU A 473 -20.91 1.33 -14.24
C GLU A 473 -20.77 2.86 -14.32
N ARG A 474 -21.01 3.60 -13.23
CA ARG A 474 -20.62 5.01 -13.08
C ARG A 474 -19.12 5.21 -12.77
N LEU A 475 -18.33 4.15 -12.96
CA LEU A 475 -16.87 4.08 -12.88
C LEU A 475 -16.31 4.28 -11.47
N LEU A 476 -16.85 3.59 -10.47
CA LEU A 476 -16.19 3.57 -9.14
C LEU A 476 -15.03 2.57 -9.05
N THR A 477 -15.02 1.55 -9.91
CA THR A 477 -14.03 0.47 -9.87
C THR A 477 -13.63 0.05 -11.29
N LEU A 478 -12.46 -0.58 -11.41
CA LEU A 478 -11.97 -1.10 -12.69
C LEU A 478 -12.90 -2.18 -13.27
N ARG A 479 -13.39 -3.12 -12.45
CA ARG A 479 -14.41 -4.10 -12.85
C ARG A 479 -15.77 -3.52 -13.25
N GLY A 480 -16.04 -2.26 -12.91
CA GLY A 480 -17.20 -1.53 -13.42
C GLY A 480 -17.12 -1.26 -14.92
N LEU A 481 -15.91 -1.25 -15.49
CA LEU A 481 -15.65 -1.04 -16.92
C LEU A 481 -15.80 -2.32 -17.77
N PHE A 482 -16.02 -3.47 -17.13
CA PHE A 482 -16.16 -4.75 -17.82
C PHE A 482 -17.63 -5.10 -17.99
N ALA A 483 -18.09 -5.29 -19.22
CA ALA A 483 -19.37 -5.92 -19.51
C ALA A 483 -19.18 -7.42 -19.76
N PHE A 484 -20.24 -8.21 -19.61
CA PHE A 484 -20.23 -9.59 -20.06
C PHE A 484 -20.58 -9.67 -21.55
N ARG A 485 -19.89 -10.54 -22.30
CA ARG A 485 -20.18 -10.77 -23.72
C ARG A 485 -21.31 -11.76 -23.90
N ASP A 486 -22.38 -11.29 -24.52
CA ASP A 486 -23.48 -12.15 -24.96
C ASP A 486 -23.11 -12.93 -26.23
N GLY A 487 -23.71 -14.12 -26.40
CA GLY A 487 -23.65 -14.89 -27.64
C GLY A 487 -22.35 -15.66 -27.90
N VAL A 488 -21.36 -15.60 -26.99
CA VAL A 488 -20.13 -16.42 -27.07
C VAL A 488 -20.43 -17.89 -26.80
N ARG A 489 -21.32 -18.15 -25.84
CA ARG A 489 -21.85 -19.48 -25.48
C ARG A 489 -23.38 -19.41 -25.42
N ALA A 490 -24.05 -20.53 -25.66
CA ALA A 490 -25.49 -20.62 -25.47
C ALA A 490 -25.80 -20.65 -23.96
N PRO A 491 -26.75 -19.81 -23.47
CA PRO A 491 -27.19 -19.88 -22.08
C PRO A 491 -27.71 -21.27 -21.72
N VAL A 492 -27.55 -21.65 -20.45
CA VAL A 492 -28.00 -22.95 -19.92
C VAL A 492 -29.11 -22.75 -18.88
N PRO A 493 -30.04 -23.70 -18.70
CA PRO A 493 -31.02 -23.63 -17.61
C PRO A 493 -30.33 -23.59 -16.25
N ILE A 494 -30.81 -22.75 -15.34
CA ILE A 494 -30.21 -22.57 -14.01
C ILE A 494 -30.22 -23.86 -13.18
N GLU A 495 -31.15 -24.77 -13.45
CA GLU A 495 -31.24 -26.09 -12.81
C GLU A 495 -30.06 -27.00 -13.16
N GLN A 496 -29.36 -26.73 -14.27
CA GLN A 496 -28.16 -27.47 -14.68
C GLN A 496 -26.86 -26.86 -14.12
N VAL A 497 -26.93 -25.65 -13.55
CA VAL A 497 -25.78 -25.01 -12.91
C VAL A 497 -25.57 -25.60 -11.51
N GLU A 498 -24.31 -25.78 -11.12
CA GLU A 498 -23.92 -26.28 -9.80
C GLU A 498 -24.68 -25.58 -8.66
N SER A 499 -24.87 -26.30 -7.55
CA SER A 499 -25.70 -25.82 -6.46
C SER A 499 -25.03 -24.67 -5.70
N VAL A 500 -25.87 -23.90 -4.98
CA VAL A 500 -25.42 -22.85 -4.05
C VAL A 500 -24.38 -23.38 -3.06
N SER A 501 -24.58 -24.59 -2.55
CA SER A 501 -23.67 -25.24 -1.59
C SER A 501 -22.28 -25.52 -2.16
N GLU A 502 -22.15 -25.84 -3.46
CA GLU A 502 -20.83 -26.06 -4.07
C GLU A 502 -20.08 -24.75 -4.30
N ILE A 503 -20.79 -23.68 -4.69
CA ILE A 503 -20.22 -22.34 -4.86
C ILE A 503 -19.74 -21.79 -3.51
N ILE A 504 -20.52 -21.94 -2.44
CA ILE A 504 -20.18 -21.40 -1.10
C ILE A 504 -18.87 -21.98 -0.54
N LYS A 505 -18.49 -23.21 -0.90
CA LYS A 505 -17.20 -23.80 -0.46
C LYS A 505 -15.98 -22.99 -0.92
N ARG A 506 -16.16 -22.16 -1.95
CA ARG A 506 -15.14 -21.25 -2.50
C ARG A 506 -15.14 -19.89 -1.81
N PHE A 507 -16.08 -19.63 -0.91
CA PHE A 507 -16.20 -18.37 -0.20
C PHE A 507 -15.54 -18.42 1.16
N ALA A 508 -14.78 -17.37 1.46
CA ALA A 508 -14.19 -17.14 2.76
C ALA A 508 -14.57 -15.77 3.29
N THR A 509 -14.80 -15.63 4.60
CA THR A 509 -14.77 -14.31 5.22
C THR A 509 -13.32 -13.84 5.32
N GLY A 510 -13.10 -12.55 5.09
CA GLY A 510 -11.76 -11.96 5.15
C GLY A 510 -11.10 -12.12 6.53
N ALA A 511 -9.76 -12.04 6.54
CA ALA A 511 -8.94 -12.15 7.73
C ALA A 511 -9.06 -10.89 8.63
N ILE A 512 -9.96 -10.92 9.61
CA ILE A 512 -10.23 -9.77 10.48
C ILE A 512 -9.97 -10.16 11.94
N SER A 513 -8.93 -9.60 12.54
CA SER A 513 -8.45 -10.05 13.86
C SER A 513 -9.47 -9.83 14.97
N TYR A 514 -9.60 -10.82 15.86
CA TYR A 514 -10.10 -10.58 17.21
C TYR A 514 -9.27 -9.48 17.90
N GLY A 515 -9.96 -8.46 18.42
CA GLY A 515 -9.36 -7.20 18.87
C GLY A 515 -9.73 -6.04 17.95
N SER A 516 -9.57 -6.20 16.63
CA SER A 516 -10.11 -5.24 15.65
C SER A 516 -11.63 -5.25 15.67
N ILE A 517 -12.21 -6.45 15.60
CA ILE A 517 -13.64 -6.69 15.80
C ILE A 517 -13.90 -7.33 17.16
N SER A 518 -15.14 -7.17 17.64
CA SER A 518 -15.62 -7.78 18.88
C SER A 518 -15.63 -9.31 18.78
N GLN A 519 -15.65 -9.95 19.94
CA GLN A 519 -15.77 -11.42 20.02
C GLN A 519 -17.06 -11.89 19.35
N GLU A 520 -18.16 -11.19 19.62
CA GLU A 520 -19.49 -11.52 19.10
C GLU A 520 -19.51 -11.50 17.58
N MET A 521 -18.92 -10.48 16.96
CA MET A 521 -18.79 -10.39 15.51
C MET A 521 -17.90 -11.51 14.95
N HIS A 522 -16.75 -11.77 15.58
CA HIS A 522 -15.79 -12.77 15.11
C HIS A 522 -16.36 -14.19 15.16
N GLU A 523 -17.02 -14.55 16.26
CA GLU A 523 -17.67 -15.86 16.42
C GLU A 523 -18.89 -16.00 15.52
N THR A 524 -19.66 -14.92 15.30
CA THR A 524 -20.80 -14.91 14.36
C THR A 524 -20.36 -15.29 12.94
N LEU A 525 -19.22 -14.76 12.47
CA LEU A 525 -18.65 -15.14 11.17
C LEU A 525 -18.25 -16.61 11.14
N ALA A 526 -17.58 -17.11 12.19
CA ALA A 526 -17.15 -18.49 12.24
C ALA A 526 -18.33 -19.47 12.22
N ILE A 527 -19.33 -19.25 13.06
CA ILE A 527 -20.55 -20.06 13.11
C ILE A 527 -21.25 -20.07 11.74
N ALA A 528 -21.45 -18.89 11.14
CA ALA A 528 -22.13 -18.77 9.86
C ALA A 528 -21.42 -19.58 8.76
N MET A 529 -20.11 -19.40 8.61
CA MET A 529 -19.35 -20.06 7.56
C MET A 529 -19.27 -21.58 7.76
N ASN A 530 -19.11 -22.03 9.01
CA ASN A 530 -19.08 -23.46 9.33
C ASN A 530 -20.42 -24.15 9.04
N ARG A 531 -21.56 -23.47 9.27
CA ARG A 531 -22.89 -24.02 8.95
C ARG A 531 -23.09 -24.29 7.46
N ILE A 532 -22.51 -23.45 6.59
CA ILE A 532 -22.71 -23.50 5.13
C ILE A 532 -21.54 -24.13 4.36
N GLY A 533 -20.53 -24.63 5.07
CA GLY A 533 -19.35 -25.26 4.46
C GLY A 533 -18.39 -24.28 3.75
N GLY A 534 -18.55 -22.98 3.98
CA GLY A 534 -17.56 -21.98 3.61
C GLY A 534 -16.49 -21.84 4.69
N LYS A 535 -15.64 -20.81 4.60
CA LYS A 535 -14.51 -20.65 5.53
C LYS A 535 -14.52 -19.31 6.24
N SER A 536 -14.13 -19.28 7.52
CA SER A 536 -13.81 -18.05 8.24
C SER A 536 -12.34 -17.98 8.59
N ASN A 537 -11.82 -16.78 8.81
CA ASN A 537 -10.39 -16.53 9.02
C ASN A 537 -10.17 -15.73 10.31
N THR A 538 -9.22 -16.17 11.15
CA THR A 538 -8.93 -15.54 12.44
C THR A 538 -8.37 -14.12 12.36
N GLY A 539 -7.78 -13.76 11.22
CA GLY A 539 -6.83 -12.65 11.15
C GLY A 539 -5.66 -12.82 12.12
N GLU A 540 -4.91 -11.74 12.32
CA GLU A 540 -3.66 -11.68 13.10
C GLU A 540 -3.86 -11.66 14.64
N GLY A 541 -5.06 -12.00 15.13
CA GLY A 541 -5.45 -11.77 16.53
C GLY A 541 -5.27 -12.96 17.48
N GLY A 542 -4.91 -14.14 16.96
CA GLY A 542 -5.06 -15.40 17.66
C GLY A 542 -6.53 -15.86 17.74
N GLU A 543 -6.74 -17.03 18.35
CA GLU A 543 -8.06 -17.59 18.62
C GLU A 543 -8.01 -18.32 19.97
N ASP A 544 -9.04 -18.15 20.81
CA ASP A 544 -9.10 -18.86 22.10
C ASP A 544 -9.44 -20.35 21.87
N ALA A 545 -8.80 -21.22 22.64
CA ALA A 545 -8.91 -22.67 22.49
C ALA A 545 -10.30 -23.21 22.86
N ASP A 546 -11.08 -22.45 23.66
CA ASP A 546 -12.47 -22.81 23.97
C ASP A 546 -13.35 -22.93 22.72
N ARG A 547 -12.96 -22.28 21.61
CA ARG A 547 -13.68 -22.32 20.32
C ARG A 547 -13.43 -23.59 19.51
N PHE A 548 -12.45 -24.41 19.88
CA PHE A 548 -12.08 -25.61 19.11
C PHE A 548 -13.05 -26.77 19.33
N VAL A 549 -13.79 -26.74 20.45
CA VAL A 549 -14.86 -27.69 20.74
C VAL A 549 -16.19 -27.10 20.23
N PRO A 550 -16.98 -27.87 19.46
CA PRO A 550 -18.33 -27.45 19.09
C PRO A 550 -19.20 -27.17 20.31
N ASP A 551 -20.07 -26.16 20.20
CA ASP A 551 -21.04 -25.81 21.21
C ASP A 551 -22.12 -26.91 21.32
N ALA A 552 -22.87 -26.92 22.43
CA ALA A 552 -23.88 -27.96 22.71
C ALA A 552 -25.00 -28.05 21.66
N ASN A 553 -25.24 -26.98 20.89
CA ASN A 553 -26.20 -26.94 19.80
C ASN A 553 -25.63 -27.42 18.45
N GLY A 554 -24.36 -27.84 18.40
CA GLY A 554 -23.66 -28.29 17.21
C GLY A 554 -22.96 -27.17 16.42
N ASP A 555 -23.10 -25.91 16.81
CA ASP A 555 -22.37 -24.82 16.18
C ASP A 555 -20.87 -24.92 16.47
N SER A 556 -20.04 -24.59 15.49
CA SER A 556 -18.60 -24.47 15.70
C SER A 556 -18.19 -23.02 15.64
N ARG A 557 -17.56 -22.54 16.72
CA ARG A 557 -16.96 -21.20 16.79
C ARG A 557 -15.54 -21.17 16.21
N ARG A 558 -14.95 -22.31 15.84
CA ARG A 558 -13.59 -22.43 15.30
C ARG A 558 -13.49 -21.78 13.92
N SER A 559 -12.48 -20.93 13.68
CA SER A 559 -12.20 -20.48 12.32
C SER A 559 -11.41 -21.53 11.52
N ALA A 560 -11.88 -21.84 10.32
CA ALA A 560 -11.25 -22.82 9.42
C ALA A 560 -9.85 -22.36 8.96
N ILE A 561 -9.68 -21.06 8.72
CA ILE A 561 -8.41 -20.45 8.31
C ILE A 561 -7.75 -19.77 9.49
N LYS A 562 -6.49 -20.10 9.74
CA LYS A 562 -5.67 -19.60 10.85
C LYS A 562 -4.50 -18.80 10.26
N GLN A 563 -4.40 -17.51 10.59
CA GLN A 563 -3.39 -16.63 10.03
C GLN A 563 -2.10 -16.62 10.85
N VAL A 564 -0.97 -16.76 10.14
CA VAL A 564 0.39 -16.60 10.65
C VAL A 564 0.93 -15.29 10.09
N ALA A 565 0.95 -14.25 10.92
CA ALA A 565 1.40 -12.89 10.57
C ALA A 565 2.68 -12.51 11.33
N SER A 566 3.35 -11.44 10.95
CA SER A 566 4.66 -11.01 11.47
C SER A 566 4.76 -10.97 13.00
N GLY A 567 3.72 -10.49 13.69
CA GLY A 567 3.70 -10.43 15.16
C GLY A 567 3.53 -11.78 15.88
N ARG A 568 3.19 -12.86 15.17
CA ARG A 568 2.92 -14.21 15.70
C ARG A 568 1.95 -14.26 16.90
N PHE A 569 1.06 -13.27 17.01
CA PHE A 569 0.11 -13.19 18.11
C PHE A 569 -0.82 -14.42 18.12
N GLY A 570 -0.84 -15.13 19.26
CA GLY A 570 -1.69 -16.30 19.46
C GLY A 570 -1.31 -17.52 18.60
N VAL A 571 -0.15 -17.52 17.94
CA VAL A 571 0.32 -18.67 17.15
C VAL A 571 0.98 -19.69 18.07
N THR A 572 0.29 -20.80 18.32
CA THR A 572 0.72 -21.93 19.14
C THR A 572 0.56 -23.24 18.38
N SER A 573 1.18 -24.33 18.84
CA SER A 573 0.98 -25.65 18.22
C SER A 573 -0.50 -26.06 18.20
N GLU A 574 -1.24 -25.82 19.29
CA GLU A 574 -2.69 -26.11 19.37
C GLU A 574 -3.51 -25.27 18.37
N TYR A 575 -3.13 -24.00 18.18
CA TYR A 575 -3.74 -23.12 17.20
C TYR A 575 -3.52 -23.63 15.76
N LEU A 576 -2.29 -24.07 15.44
CA LEU A 576 -1.91 -24.53 14.11
C LEU A 576 -2.58 -25.85 13.72
N VAL A 577 -2.72 -26.81 14.65
CA VAL A 577 -3.38 -28.11 14.37
C VAL A 577 -4.90 -28.00 14.24
N ASN A 578 -5.49 -26.94 14.78
CA ASN A 578 -6.93 -26.62 14.67
C ASN A 578 -7.26 -25.75 13.45
N ALA A 579 -6.52 -25.92 12.36
CA ALA A 579 -6.68 -25.25 11.08
C ALA A 579 -7.02 -26.24 9.96
N ASP A 580 -7.90 -25.83 9.04
CA ASP A 580 -8.02 -26.49 7.72
C ASP A 580 -7.08 -25.82 6.71
N ASP A 581 -6.91 -24.48 6.83
CA ASP A 581 -5.98 -23.69 6.04
C ASP A 581 -5.10 -22.81 6.97
N LEU A 582 -3.81 -22.73 6.71
CA LEU A 582 -2.84 -21.86 7.39
C LEU A 582 -2.44 -20.73 6.44
N GLN A 583 -2.67 -19.48 6.82
CA GLN A 583 -2.39 -18.33 5.94
C GLN A 583 -1.20 -17.51 6.43
N ILE A 584 -0.10 -17.55 5.68
CA ILE A 584 1.03 -16.64 5.81
C ILE A 584 0.58 -15.28 5.28
N LYS A 585 0.47 -14.29 6.16
CA LYS A 585 0.10 -12.92 5.79
C LYS A 585 1.36 -12.09 5.51
N ILE A 586 1.78 -12.05 4.25
CA ILE A 586 2.85 -11.14 3.83
C ILE A 586 2.35 -9.70 3.85
N SER A 587 1.13 -9.46 3.34
CA SER A 587 0.60 -8.10 3.26
C SER A 587 -0.92 -8.01 3.29
N GLN A 588 -1.45 -6.78 3.35
CA GLN A 588 -2.88 -6.49 3.24
C GLN A 588 -3.13 -5.19 2.48
N GLY A 589 -4.21 -5.14 1.68
CA GLY A 589 -4.48 -4.03 0.76
C GLY A 589 -4.51 -2.64 1.38
N ALA A 590 -5.04 -2.51 2.61
CA ALA A 590 -5.17 -1.21 3.28
C ALA A 590 -3.86 -0.63 3.84
N LYS A 591 -2.79 -1.44 3.91
CA LYS A 591 -1.45 -1.02 4.35
C LYS A 591 -0.39 -2.02 3.92
N PRO A 592 -0.09 -2.06 2.62
CA PRO A 592 0.97 -2.89 2.13
C PRO A 592 2.35 -2.38 2.61
N GLY A 593 3.32 -3.29 2.75
CA GLY A 593 4.65 -2.98 3.28
C GLY A 593 4.69 -2.59 4.76
N GLU A 594 3.61 -2.85 5.52
CA GLU A 594 3.48 -2.49 6.94
C GLU A 594 2.87 -3.62 7.78
N GLY A 595 3.06 -3.54 9.09
CA GLY A 595 2.50 -4.48 10.05
C GLY A 595 1.04 -4.20 10.47
N GLY A 596 0.45 -5.21 11.08
CA GLY A 596 -0.80 -5.11 11.85
C GLY A 596 -0.77 -3.98 12.89
N GLN A 597 -1.92 -3.33 13.14
CA GLN A 597 -2.02 -2.26 14.13
C GLN A 597 -3.29 -2.45 14.95
N LEU A 598 -3.12 -2.54 16.28
CA LEU A 598 -4.20 -2.52 17.24
C LEU A 598 -3.93 -1.42 18.28
N PRO A 599 -4.73 -0.34 18.31
CA PRO A 599 -4.58 0.72 19.30
C PRO A 599 -4.65 0.19 20.72
N GLY A 600 -3.82 0.74 21.63
CA GLY A 600 -3.72 0.28 23.02
C GLY A 600 -5.05 0.34 23.79
N THR A 601 -5.91 1.30 23.43
CA THR A 601 -7.29 1.43 23.95
C THR A 601 -8.17 0.23 23.64
N LYS A 602 -7.82 -0.61 22.65
CA LYS A 602 -8.51 -1.86 22.31
C LYS A 602 -7.84 -3.10 22.90
N VAL A 603 -6.70 -2.96 23.56
CA VAL A 603 -5.95 -4.11 24.13
C VAL A 603 -6.44 -4.37 25.55
N TYR A 604 -7.69 -4.81 25.66
CA TYR A 604 -8.31 -5.22 26.92
C TYR A 604 -7.67 -6.52 27.46
N PRO A 605 -7.85 -6.86 28.75
CA PRO A 605 -7.22 -8.03 29.36
C PRO A 605 -7.45 -9.36 28.61
N TRP A 606 -8.64 -9.58 28.05
CA TRP A 606 -8.93 -10.77 27.25
C TRP A 606 -8.22 -10.78 25.88
N ILE A 607 -8.06 -9.62 25.23
CA ILE A 607 -7.27 -9.51 24.00
C ILE A 607 -5.80 -9.77 24.30
N ALA A 608 -5.28 -9.16 25.37
CA ALA A 608 -3.91 -9.36 25.82
C ALA A 608 -3.63 -10.84 26.13
N LYS A 609 -4.57 -11.53 26.79
CA LYS A 609 -4.50 -12.98 27.04
C LYS A 609 -4.36 -13.79 25.75
N THR A 610 -5.26 -13.60 24.78
CA THR A 610 -5.23 -14.34 23.50
C THR A 610 -3.95 -14.08 22.70
N ARG A 611 -3.38 -12.88 22.81
CA ARG A 611 -2.18 -12.48 22.08
C ARG A 611 -0.87 -12.71 22.83
N TYR A 612 -0.92 -13.18 24.08
CA TYR A 612 0.24 -13.23 24.99
C TYR A 612 0.95 -11.87 25.12
N SER A 613 0.16 -10.78 25.19
CA SER A 613 0.66 -9.40 25.24
C SER A 613 0.28 -8.70 26.55
N THR A 614 0.66 -7.43 26.69
CA THR A 614 0.34 -6.60 27.86
C THR A 614 -0.95 -5.80 27.65
N PRO A 615 -1.91 -5.80 28.61
CA PRO A 615 -3.10 -4.95 28.53
C PRO A 615 -2.78 -3.46 28.41
N GLY A 616 -3.55 -2.73 27.59
CA GLY A 616 -3.44 -1.29 27.38
C GLY A 616 -2.28 -0.84 26.47
N VAL A 617 -1.35 -1.73 26.12
CA VAL A 617 -0.20 -1.41 25.26
C VAL A 617 -0.58 -1.59 23.79
N GLY A 618 -0.37 -0.56 22.98
CA GLY A 618 -0.62 -0.63 21.53
C GLY A 618 0.24 -1.69 20.85
N LEU A 619 -0.39 -2.50 19.99
CA LEU A 619 0.30 -3.57 19.26
C LEU A 619 0.49 -3.16 17.80
N ILE A 620 1.68 -2.70 17.48
CA ILE A 620 2.13 -2.48 16.11
C ILE A 620 3.02 -3.67 15.75
N SER A 621 2.58 -4.53 14.85
CA SER A 621 3.40 -5.67 14.41
C SER A 621 4.61 -5.18 13.61
N PRO A 622 5.75 -5.89 13.61
CA PRO A 622 6.82 -5.61 12.67
C PRO A 622 6.29 -5.62 11.23
N PRO A 623 6.74 -4.73 10.33
CA PRO A 623 6.41 -4.82 8.91
C PRO A 623 6.83 -6.15 8.29
N PRO A 624 8.08 -6.65 8.47
CA PRO A 624 8.47 -7.93 7.91
C PRO A 624 8.11 -9.09 8.83
N HIS A 625 8.00 -10.27 8.24
CA HIS A 625 8.22 -11.52 8.96
C HIS A 625 9.73 -11.66 9.21
N HIS A 626 10.18 -11.71 10.46
CA HIS A 626 11.62 -11.83 10.76
C HIS A 626 12.23 -13.20 10.41
N ASP A 627 11.38 -14.15 10.01
CA ASP A 627 11.73 -15.45 9.44
C ASP A 627 11.44 -15.52 7.93
N ILE A 628 11.23 -14.36 7.26
CA ILE A 628 11.09 -14.27 5.80
C ILE A 628 11.80 -13.03 5.27
N TYR A 629 13.04 -13.18 4.81
CA TYR A 629 13.80 -12.12 4.13
C TYR A 629 14.03 -12.40 2.64
N SER A 630 13.54 -13.54 2.16
CA SER A 630 13.71 -14.00 0.79
C SER A 630 12.65 -15.05 0.42
N ILE A 631 12.68 -15.51 -0.83
CA ILE A 631 11.74 -16.56 -1.30
C ILE A 631 12.03 -17.93 -0.70
N GLU A 632 13.30 -18.25 -0.44
CA GLU A 632 13.74 -19.47 0.21
C GLU A 632 13.26 -19.54 1.67
N ASP A 633 13.20 -18.41 2.36
CA ASP A 633 12.66 -18.33 3.71
C ASP A 633 11.14 -18.58 3.75
N ILE A 634 10.39 -18.13 2.71
CA ILE A 634 8.98 -18.52 2.56
C ILE A 634 8.85 -20.03 2.42
N LYS A 635 9.68 -20.65 1.57
CA LYS A 635 9.68 -22.10 1.41
C LYS A 635 9.93 -22.80 2.75
N GLN A 636 10.85 -22.27 3.56
CA GLN A 636 11.10 -22.80 4.89
C GLN A 636 9.88 -22.67 5.81
N LEU A 637 9.23 -21.51 5.87
CA LEU A 637 8.03 -21.35 6.71
C LEU A 637 6.87 -22.23 6.24
N ILE A 638 6.68 -22.41 4.92
CA ILE A 638 5.68 -23.33 4.38
C ILE A 638 5.98 -24.76 4.86
N HIS A 639 7.24 -25.19 4.79
CA HIS A 639 7.69 -26.48 5.30
C HIS A 639 7.39 -26.62 6.81
N ASP A 640 7.70 -25.61 7.63
CA ASP A 640 7.48 -25.65 9.07
C ASP A 640 5.98 -25.75 9.41
N LEU A 641 5.14 -24.98 8.72
CA LEU A 641 3.69 -25.01 8.90
C LEU A 641 3.08 -26.37 8.49
N LYS A 642 3.61 -27.00 7.44
CA LYS A 642 3.18 -28.35 7.03
C LYS A 642 3.64 -29.43 7.98
N ASN A 643 4.82 -29.30 8.58
CA ASN A 643 5.25 -30.22 9.65
C ASN A 643 4.41 -30.05 10.92
N ALA A 644 4.00 -28.81 11.24
CA ALA A 644 3.09 -28.55 12.36
C ALA A 644 1.67 -29.09 12.11
N ASN A 645 1.17 -29.00 10.88
CA ASN A 645 -0.13 -29.55 10.50
C ASN A 645 -0.10 -30.12 9.06
N PRO A 646 0.17 -31.43 8.91
CA PRO A 646 0.31 -32.07 7.60
C PRO A 646 -0.96 -32.05 6.73
N ARG A 647 -2.13 -31.83 7.34
CA ARG A 647 -3.43 -31.83 6.64
C ARG A 647 -3.83 -30.44 6.14
N ALA A 648 -3.32 -29.36 6.73
CA ALA A 648 -3.74 -28.02 6.38
C ALA A 648 -3.15 -27.56 5.04
N ARG A 649 -3.92 -26.81 4.24
CA ARG A 649 -3.35 -26.11 3.08
C ARG A 649 -2.59 -24.87 3.55
N VAL A 650 -1.50 -24.52 2.90
CA VAL A 650 -0.77 -23.27 3.19
C VAL A 650 -1.11 -22.21 2.14
N HIS A 651 -1.59 -21.07 2.62
CA HIS A 651 -1.93 -19.89 1.84
C HIS A 651 -0.83 -18.84 2.00
N VAL A 652 -0.50 -18.13 0.93
CA VAL A 652 0.29 -16.91 1.00
C VAL A 652 -0.56 -15.74 0.52
N LYS A 653 -0.79 -14.76 1.41
CA LYS A 653 -1.57 -13.55 1.12
C LYS A 653 -0.64 -12.41 0.66
N LEU A 654 -0.78 -12.06 -0.62
CA LEU A 654 -0.10 -10.97 -1.31
C LEU A 654 -1.06 -9.82 -1.59
N VAL A 655 -0.51 -8.67 -1.99
CA VAL A 655 -1.31 -7.51 -2.42
C VAL A 655 -0.97 -7.18 -3.87
N SER A 656 -1.98 -6.78 -4.62
CA SER A 656 -1.88 -6.37 -6.01
C SER A 656 -0.98 -5.14 -6.18
N GLU A 657 0.08 -5.30 -6.97
CA GLU A 657 0.96 -4.25 -7.51
C GLU A 657 1.64 -4.82 -8.76
N VAL A 658 2.26 -3.98 -9.59
CA VAL A 658 3.12 -4.46 -10.67
C VAL A 658 4.20 -5.41 -10.14
N GLY A 659 4.35 -6.56 -10.78
CA GLY A 659 5.35 -7.58 -10.41
C GLY A 659 4.79 -8.69 -9.50
N VAL A 660 3.57 -8.55 -8.97
CA VAL A 660 2.95 -9.56 -8.10
C VAL A 660 2.84 -10.93 -8.78
N GLY A 661 2.71 -10.99 -10.12
CA GLY A 661 2.67 -12.25 -10.84
C GLY A 661 3.99 -13.02 -10.76
N THR A 662 5.12 -12.30 -10.76
CA THR A 662 6.46 -12.89 -10.57
C THR A 662 6.61 -13.43 -9.16
N VAL A 663 6.15 -12.68 -8.15
CA VAL A 663 6.15 -13.12 -6.75
C VAL A 663 5.27 -14.36 -6.56
N ALA A 664 4.07 -14.38 -7.15
CA ALA A 664 3.17 -15.51 -7.11
C ALA A 664 3.78 -16.78 -7.76
N ALA A 665 4.52 -16.63 -8.86
CA ALA A 665 5.27 -17.74 -9.46
C ALA A 665 6.37 -18.28 -8.53
N GLY A 666 7.08 -17.39 -7.81
CA GLY A 666 8.02 -17.78 -6.77
C GLY A 666 7.35 -18.55 -5.64
N VAL A 667 6.23 -18.03 -5.13
CA VAL A 667 5.42 -18.66 -4.08
C VAL A 667 4.89 -20.04 -4.49
N ALA A 668 4.49 -20.21 -5.75
CA ALA A 668 4.09 -21.52 -6.27
C ALA A 668 5.26 -22.51 -6.31
N LYS A 669 6.47 -22.06 -6.64
CA LYS A 669 7.72 -22.85 -6.59
C LYS A 669 8.17 -23.14 -5.15
N ALA A 670 7.79 -22.29 -4.20
CA ALA A 670 7.96 -22.48 -2.76
C ALA A 670 6.91 -23.44 -2.16
N TYR A 671 6.13 -24.12 -3.00
CA TYR A 671 5.14 -25.14 -2.63
C TYR A 671 3.87 -24.61 -1.94
N SER A 672 3.54 -23.32 -2.04
CA SER A 672 2.25 -22.84 -1.52
C SER A 672 1.09 -23.53 -2.22
N ASP A 673 0.06 -23.91 -1.45
CA ASP A 673 -1.16 -24.53 -1.99
C ASP A 673 -2.12 -23.49 -2.54
N VAL A 674 -2.13 -22.28 -1.95
CA VAL A 674 -2.98 -21.16 -2.35
C VAL A 674 -2.18 -19.86 -2.37
N VAL A 675 -2.41 -19.01 -3.37
CA VAL A 675 -1.98 -17.60 -3.37
C VAL A 675 -3.22 -16.71 -3.37
N LEU A 676 -3.29 -15.78 -2.43
CA LEU A 676 -4.36 -14.79 -2.34
C LEU A 676 -3.84 -13.45 -2.85
N ILE A 677 -4.51 -12.87 -3.84
CA ILE A 677 -4.25 -11.52 -4.34
C ILE A 677 -5.30 -10.57 -3.76
N SER A 678 -4.86 -9.70 -2.85
CA SER A 678 -5.69 -8.65 -2.25
C SER A 678 -5.63 -7.35 -3.03
N GLY A 679 -6.78 -6.71 -3.28
CA GLY A 679 -6.85 -5.36 -3.83
C GLY A 679 -6.54 -4.26 -2.81
N HIS A 680 -6.09 -3.10 -3.29
CA HIS A 680 -5.84 -1.89 -2.47
C HIS A 680 -7.06 -1.46 -1.64
N ASP A 681 -8.26 -1.77 -2.13
CA ASP A 681 -9.54 -1.41 -1.54
C ASP A 681 -9.92 -2.29 -0.33
N GLY A 682 -9.08 -3.25 0.06
CA GLY A 682 -9.26 -4.08 1.26
C GLY A 682 -9.48 -3.27 2.55
N GLY A 683 -10.31 -3.80 3.46
CA GLY A 683 -10.64 -3.14 4.73
C GLY A 683 -9.56 -3.27 5.81
N THR A 684 -9.58 -2.38 6.80
CA THR A 684 -8.72 -2.46 8.01
C THR A 684 -9.40 -1.89 9.25
N GLY A 685 -9.05 -2.40 10.43
CA GLY A 685 -9.49 -1.81 11.70
C GLY A 685 -8.72 -0.55 12.09
N ALA A 686 -7.45 -0.46 11.69
CA ALA A 686 -6.57 0.68 11.91
C ALA A 686 -5.43 0.67 10.89
N SER A 687 -5.25 1.77 10.18
CA SER A 687 -4.14 1.99 9.25
C SER A 687 -3.93 3.48 9.01
N PRO A 688 -2.70 3.94 8.76
CA PRO A 688 -2.47 5.30 8.32
C PRO A 688 -3.23 5.62 7.04
N LEU A 689 -3.82 6.81 6.98
CA LEU A 689 -4.67 7.22 5.86
C LEU A 689 -3.90 7.25 4.54
N SER A 690 -2.62 7.62 4.59
CA SER A 690 -1.70 7.61 3.46
C SER A 690 -1.62 6.23 2.80
N SER A 691 -1.66 5.15 3.58
CA SER A 691 -1.59 3.78 3.07
C SER A 691 -2.93 3.25 2.58
N ILE A 692 -4.04 3.62 3.24
CA ILE A 692 -5.39 3.26 2.77
C ILE A 692 -5.65 3.85 1.37
N LYS A 693 -5.20 5.08 1.14
CA LYS A 693 -5.47 5.80 -0.12
C LYS A 693 -4.47 5.49 -1.22
N HIS A 694 -3.18 5.37 -0.89
CA HIS A 694 -2.12 5.53 -1.88
C HIS A 694 -1.18 4.31 -2.00
N ALA A 695 -1.53 3.13 -1.49
CA ALA A 695 -0.67 1.95 -1.58
C ALA A 695 -1.41 0.71 -2.10
N GLY A 696 -0.77 -0.01 -3.02
CA GLY A 696 -1.40 -1.11 -3.76
C GLY A 696 -2.28 -0.67 -4.92
N THR A 697 -2.70 -1.64 -5.73
CA THR A 697 -3.49 -1.43 -6.94
C THR A 697 -4.79 -2.27 -6.92
N PRO A 698 -5.72 -2.05 -7.86
CA PRO A 698 -6.92 -2.89 -8.02
C PRO A 698 -6.56 -4.37 -8.15
N TRP A 699 -7.35 -5.24 -7.53
CA TRP A 699 -7.10 -6.69 -7.59
C TRP A 699 -7.25 -7.22 -9.02
N GLU A 700 -8.04 -6.57 -9.87
CA GLU A 700 -8.23 -6.95 -11.27
C GLU A 700 -6.90 -6.97 -12.04
N LEU A 701 -6.00 -6.01 -11.74
CA LEU A 701 -4.67 -5.93 -12.35
C LEU A 701 -3.75 -7.05 -11.87
N GLY A 702 -3.60 -7.19 -10.55
CA GLY A 702 -2.71 -8.19 -9.98
C GLY A 702 -3.20 -9.63 -10.17
N LEU A 703 -4.52 -9.84 -10.20
CA LEU A 703 -5.12 -11.14 -10.48
C LEU A 703 -4.85 -11.57 -11.92
N ALA A 704 -5.07 -10.68 -12.89
CA ALA A 704 -4.76 -10.94 -14.29
C ALA A 704 -3.26 -11.21 -14.48
N GLU A 705 -2.38 -10.39 -13.89
CA GLU A 705 -0.93 -10.59 -13.97
C GLU A 705 -0.51 -11.93 -13.35
N THR A 706 -1.09 -12.31 -12.21
CA THR A 706 -0.85 -13.59 -11.54
C THR A 706 -1.28 -14.76 -12.41
N GLN A 707 -2.49 -14.71 -12.96
CA GLN A 707 -3.03 -15.73 -13.86
C GLN A 707 -2.11 -15.91 -15.09
N GLN A 708 -1.79 -14.82 -15.76
CA GLN A 708 -0.95 -14.80 -16.96
C GLN A 708 0.45 -15.35 -16.66
N THR A 709 1.08 -14.89 -15.57
CA THR A 709 2.45 -15.32 -15.22
C THR A 709 2.51 -16.80 -14.84
N LEU A 710 1.54 -17.30 -14.07
CA LEU A 710 1.48 -18.72 -13.68
C LEU A 710 1.24 -19.64 -14.88
N ILE A 711 0.43 -19.21 -15.86
CA ILE A 711 0.21 -19.95 -17.12
C ILE A 711 1.50 -19.98 -17.93
N ALA A 712 2.12 -18.81 -18.18
CA ALA A 712 3.35 -18.70 -18.95
C ALA A 712 4.50 -19.56 -18.37
N ASN A 713 4.54 -19.70 -17.03
CA ASN A 713 5.54 -20.52 -16.34
C ASN A 713 5.14 -21.99 -16.10
N LYS A 714 3.97 -22.43 -16.58
CA LYS A 714 3.44 -23.81 -16.37
C LYS A 714 3.36 -24.20 -14.89
N LEU A 715 2.90 -23.25 -14.06
CA LEU A 715 2.70 -23.41 -12.62
C LEU A 715 1.22 -23.36 -12.20
N ARG A 716 0.34 -22.90 -13.09
CA ARG A 716 -1.08 -22.65 -12.77
C ARG A 716 -1.85 -23.90 -12.32
N ASP A 717 -1.40 -25.08 -12.71
CA ASP A 717 -2.02 -26.37 -12.42
C ASP A 717 -1.85 -26.85 -10.96
N ARG A 718 -0.93 -26.24 -10.18
CA ARG A 718 -0.58 -26.72 -8.83
C ARG A 718 -1.06 -25.84 -7.67
N ILE A 719 -1.47 -24.62 -7.97
CA ILE A 719 -1.78 -23.60 -6.95
C ILE A 719 -3.19 -23.04 -7.17
N VAL A 720 -3.96 -22.91 -6.10
CA VAL A 720 -5.25 -22.21 -6.13
C VAL A 720 -5.00 -20.71 -6.07
N VAL A 721 -5.67 -19.93 -6.91
CA VAL A 721 -5.64 -18.46 -6.86
C VAL A 721 -6.90 -17.96 -6.18
N GLN A 722 -6.75 -17.23 -5.09
CA GLN A 722 -7.83 -16.57 -4.35
C GLN A 722 -7.78 -15.06 -4.61
N ALA A 723 -8.94 -14.40 -4.66
CA ALA A 723 -9.03 -12.93 -4.73
C ALA A 723 -9.85 -12.37 -3.57
N ASP A 724 -9.40 -11.25 -3.01
CA ASP A 724 -10.19 -10.40 -2.12
C ASP A 724 -9.92 -8.92 -2.43
N GLY A 725 -10.77 -8.03 -1.92
CA GLY A 725 -10.74 -6.61 -2.29
C GLY A 725 -12.14 -6.13 -2.56
N GLN A 726 -12.86 -5.86 -1.46
CA GLN A 726 -14.20 -5.26 -1.52
C GLN A 726 -15.20 -5.95 -2.48
N LEU A 727 -15.10 -7.27 -2.66
CA LEU A 727 -16.14 -8.08 -3.32
C LEU A 727 -17.45 -7.95 -2.54
N LYS A 728 -18.54 -7.65 -3.26
CA LYS A 728 -19.86 -7.32 -2.70
C LYS A 728 -21.01 -8.08 -3.35
N THR A 729 -20.88 -8.40 -4.63
CA THR A 729 -21.97 -8.98 -5.45
C THR A 729 -21.53 -10.29 -6.11
N GLY A 730 -22.48 -11.06 -6.63
CA GLY A 730 -22.20 -12.23 -7.47
C GLY A 730 -21.52 -11.85 -8.79
N ARG A 731 -21.77 -10.63 -9.30
CA ARG A 731 -21.06 -10.08 -10.46
C ARG A 731 -19.56 -9.95 -10.20
N ASP A 732 -19.17 -9.42 -9.04
CA ASP A 732 -17.77 -9.32 -8.63
C ASP A 732 -17.08 -10.70 -8.64
N VAL A 733 -17.77 -11.73 -8.12
CA VAL A 733 -17.26 -13.12 -8.09
C VAL A 733 -17.04 -13.66 -9.49
N VAL A 734 -18.01 -13.48 -10.39
CA VAL A 734 -17.90 -13.98 -11.76
C VAL A 734 -16.79 -13.27 -12.52
N ILE A 735 -16.63 -11.95 -12.37
CA ILE A 735 -15.50 -11.23 -12.98
C ILE A 735 -14.17 -11.75 -12.44
N ALA A 736 -14.03 -11.92 -11.12
CA ALA A 736 -12.83 -12.49 -10.53
C ALA A 736 -12.56 -13.91 -11.05
N ALA A 737 -13.59 -14.74 -11.22
CA ALA A 737 -13.46 -16.07 -11.78
C ALA A 737 -12.95 -16.02 -13.24
N LEU A 738 -13.58 -15.21 -14.09
CA LEU A 738 -13.18 -15.04 -15.49
C LEU A 738 -11.73 -14.52 -15.63
N LEU A 739 -11.25 -13.74 -14.66
CA LEU A 739 -9.85 -13.29 -14.58
C LEU A 739 -8.87 -14.32 -13.98
N GLY A 740 -9.36 -15.40 -13.36
CA GLY A 740 -8.53 -16.55 -12.95
C GLY A 740 -8.64 -17.00 -11.49
N ALA A 741 -9.45 -16.32 -10.66
CA ALA A 741 -9.65 -16.72 -9.26
C ALA A 741 -10.55 -17.96 -9.12
N GLU A 742 -10.27 -18.81 -8.13
CA GLU A 742 -11.05 -20.01 -7.81
C GLU A 742 -11.75 -19.94 -6.44
N GLU A 743 -11.25 -19.08 -5.56
CA GLU A 743 -11.76 -18.80 -4.21
C GLU A 743 -11.90 -17.28 -4.01
N PHE A 744 -12.85 -16.86 -3.17
CA PHE A 744 -13.26 -15.45 -3.05
C PHE A 744 -13.41 -15.02 -1.60
N GLY A 745 -12.73 -13.92 -1.23
CA GLY A 745 -12.73 -13.38 0.13
C GLY A 745 -13.65 -12.18 0.32
N PHE A 746 -14.50 -12.22 1.35
CA PHE A 746 -15.45 -11.16 1.69
C PHE A 746 -15.20 -10.65 3.11
N ALA A 747 -14.77 -9.40 3.24
CA ALA A 747 -14.49 -8.80 4.56
C ALA A 747 -15.58 -7.80 4.95
N THR A 748 -15.67 -6.67 4.25
CA THR A 748 -16.53 -5.55 4.64
C THR A 748 -18.02 -5.86 4.55
N ALA A 749 -18.47 -6.55 3.49
CA ALA A 749 -19.90 -6.84 3.31
C ALA A 749 -20.48 -7.69 4.46
N PRO A 750 -19.85 -8.79 4.91
CA PRO A 750 -20.28 -9.51 6.12
C PRO A 750 -20.33 -8.66 7.40
N LEU A 751 -19.43 -7.68 7.57
CA LEU A 751 -19.51 -6.73 8.69
C LEU A 751 -20.73 -5.81 8.58
N VAL A 752 -21.04 -5.32 7.37
CA VAL A 752 -22.21 -4.48 7.09
C VAL A 752 -23.50 -5.25 7.34
N VAL A 753 -23.60 -6.48 6.83
CA VAL A 753 -24.69 -7.43 7.07
C VAL A 753 -24.94 -7.62 8.57
N SER A 754 -23.86 -7.71 9.35
CA SER A 754 -23.92 -7.90 10.80
C SER A 754 -24.17 -6.62 11.60
N GLY A 755 -24.29 -5.46 10.95
CA GLY A 755 -24.72 -4.20 11.57
C GLY A 755 -23.79 -3.00 11.36
N CYS A 756 -22.62 -3.15 10.72
CA CYS A 756 -21.74 -2.01 10.44
C CYS A 756 -22.45 -0.95 9.58
N ILE A 757 -22.33 0.31 10.00
CA ILE A 757 -22.94 1.48 9.33
C ILE A 757 -21.88 2.39 8.65
N MET A 758 -20.67 1.89 8.44
CA MET A 758 -19.58 2.58 7.72
C MET A 758 -19.17 3.95 8.31
N MET A 759 -19.21 4.09 9.63
CA MET A 759 -18.82 5.33 10.33
C MET A 759 -17.29 5.58 10.37
N ARG A 760 -16.47 4.58 10.03
CA ARG A 760 -14.98 4.65 9.96
C ARG A 760 -14.27 5.05 11.26
N VAL A 761 -14.85 4.70 12.40
CA VAL A 761 -14.29 4.91 13.75
C VAL A 761 -13.72 3.64 14.39
N CYS A 762 -13.39 2.61 13.59
CA CYS A 762 -13.00 1.29 14.08
C CYS A 762 -11.74 1.32 14.97
N HIS A 763 -10.83 2.25 14.67
CA HIS A 763 -9.57 2.47 15.38
C HIS A 763 -9.75 3.21 16.71
N LEU A 764 -10.89 3.90 16.92
CA LEU A 764 -11.14 4.72 18.11
C LEU A 764 -11.77 3.93 19.28
N ASP A 765 -12.12 2.67 19.05
CA ASP A 765 -12.89 1.83 19.98
C ASP A 765 -14.33 2.31 20.25
N THR A 766 -14.85 3.23 19.44
CA THR A 766 -16.17 3.88 19.65
C THR A 766 -17.25 3.37 18.70
N CYS A 767 -17.14 2.13 18.21
CA CYS A 767 -18.11 1.57 17.27
C CYS A 767 -19.54 1.55 17.88
N PRO A 768 -20.51 2.27 17.30
CA PRO A 768 -21.83 2.47 17.92
C PRO A 768 -22.71 1.22 17.92
N VAL A 769 -22.35 0.21 17.13
CA VAL A 769 -23.13 -1.00 16.85
C VAL A 769 -22.45 -2.28 17.34
N GLY A 770 -21.38 -2.16 18.16
CA GLY A 770 -20.73 -3.32 18.78
C GLY A 770 -19.91 -4.21 17.85
N VAL A 771 -19.67 -3.80 16.60
CA VAL A 771 -18.90 -4.58 15.61
C VAL A 771 -17.38 -4.44 15.82
N ALA A 772 -16.86 -3.21 15.79
CA ALA A 772 -15.42 -2.92 15.79
C ALA A 772 -14.95 -2.25 17.09
N THR A 773 -15.30 -2.83 18.23
CA THR A 773 -15.00 -2.29 19.58
C THR A 773 -14.79 -3.41 20.59
N GLN A 774 -13.95 -3.15 21.58
CA GLN A 774 -13.75 -3.99 22.75
C GLN A 774 -14.48 -3.44 23.98
N ASN A 775 -14.99 -2.21 23.93
CA ASN A 775 -15.77 -1.62 25.01
C ASN A 775 -17.03 -2.47 25.32
N PRO A 776 -17.17 -3.01 26.54
CA PRO A 776 -18.30 -3.88 26.89
C PRO A 776 -19.68 -3.24 26.70
N VAL A 777 -19.81 -1.93 26.97
CA VAL A 777 -21.08 -1.19 26.83
C VAL A 777 -21.48 -1.07 25.36
N LEU A 778 -20.51 -0.91 24.46
CA LEU A 778 -20.76 -0.84 23.04
C LEU A 778 -20.94 -2.23 22.41
N ARG A 779 -20.19 -3.24 22.87
CA ARG A 779 -20.36 -4.65 22.48
C ARG A 779 -21.77 -5.16 22.78
N ALA A 780 -22.35 -4.75 23.91
CA ALA A 780 -23.74 -5.09 24.27
C ALA A 780 -24.78 -4.59 23.24
N LYS A 781 -24.42 -3.68 22.33
CA LYS A 781 -25.29 -3.19 21.24
C LYS A 781 -25.20 -4.05 19.98
N PHE A 782 -24.30 -5.03 19.92
CA PHE A 782 -24.18 -5.92 18.79
C PHE A 782 -25.45 -6.76 18.62
N ASN A 783 -26.03 -6.73 17.43
CA ASN A 783 -27.26 -7.45 17.10
C ASN A 783 -27.16 -8.28 15.82
N GLY A 784 -25.94 -8.48 15.30
CA GLY A 784 -25.68 -9.39 14.20
C GLY A 784 -25.96 -10.83 14.61
N LYS A 785 -26.35 -11.66 13.63
CA LYS A 785 -26.61 -13.08 13.84
C LYS A 785 -26.03 -13.91 12.71
N PRO A 786 -25.64 -15.18 12.96
CA PRO A 786 -25.10 -16.03 11.91
C PRO A 786 -26.04 -16.16 10.71
N GLU A 787 -27.35 -16.18 10.92
CA GLU A 787 -28.36 -16.33 9.85
C GLU A 787 -28.29 -15.19 8.83
N PHE A 788 -27.93 -13.97 9.24
CA PHE A 788 -27.83 -12.84 8.31
C PHE A 788 -26.64 -13.03 7.35
N VAL A 789 -25.52 -13.54 7.88
CA VAL A 789 -24.32 -13.83 7.11
C VAL A 789 -24.56 -15.04 6.19
N VAL A 790 -25.27 -16.06 6.67
CA VAL A 790 -25.71 -17.20 5.84
C VAL A 790 -26.54 -16.72 4.66
N ASN A 791 -27.58 -15.91 4.91
CA ASN A 791 -28.43 -15.36 3.85
C ASN A 791 -27.60 -14.57 2.82
N PHE A 792 -26.63 -13.77 3.26
CA PHE A 792 -25.75 -13.03 2.36
C PHE A 792 -25.00 -13.96 1.39
N PHE A 793 -24.33 -15.00 1.90
CA PHE A 793 -23.56 -15.90 1.05
C PHE A 793 -24.44 -16.77 0.15
N GLU A 794 -25.62 -17.19 0.62
CA GLU A 794 -26.60 -17.89 -0.21
C GLU A 794 -27.11 -17.00 -1.35
N PHE A 795 -27.38 -15.71 -1.09
CA PHE A 795 -27.80 -14.76 -2.12
C PHE A 795 -26.71 -14.47 -3.13
N VAL A 796 -25.46 -14.26 -2.70
CA VAL A 796 -24.31 -14.07 -3.60
C VAL A 796 -24.12 -15.33 -4.47
N ALA A 797 -24.14 -16.52 -3.87
CA ALA A 797 -23.99 -17.77 -4.61
C ALA A 797 -25.15 -18.00 -5.60
N GLN A 798 -26.38 -17.66 -5.23
CA GLN A 798 -27.53 -17.73 -6.12
C GLN A 798 -27.37 -16.78 -7.32
N GLU A 799 -26.89 -15.55 -7.08
CA GLU A 799 -26.60 -14.60 -8.15
C GLU A 799 -25.46 -15.07 -9.06
N VAL A 800 -24.41 -15.71 -8.51
CA VAL A 800 -23.37 -16.37 -9.32
C VAL A 800 -23.98 -17.43 -10.24
N ARG A 801 -24.93 -18.24 -9.76
CA ARG A 801 -25.60 -19.26 -10.60
C ARG A 801 -26.36 -18.61 -11.75
N GLU A 802 -27.04 -17.50 -11.50
CA GLU A 802 -27.75 -16.74 -12.54
C GLU A 802 -26.80 -16.25 -13.63
N TYR A 803 -25.65 -15.70 -13.26
CA TYR A 803 -24.64 -15.28 -14.23
C TYR A 803 -24.00 -16.45 -14.98
N LEU A 804 -23.66 -17.55 -14.30
CA LEU A 804 -23.13 -18.75 -14.96
C LEU A 804 -24.14 -19.32 -15.97
N ALA A 805 -25.41 -19.38 -15.61
CA ALA A 805 -26.50 -19.80 -16.49
C ALA A 805 -26.58 -18.91 -17.74
N ALA A 806 -26.59 -17.59 -17.54
CA ALA A 806 -26.64 -16.61 -18.63
C ALA A 806 -25.42 -16.70 -19.57
N LEU A 807 -24.23 -16.94 -19.00
CA LEU A 807 -22.97 -17.08 -19.74
C LEU A 807 -22.75 -18.48 -20.32
N GLY A 808 -23.66 -19.43 -20.07
CA GLY A 808 -23.62 -20.78 -20.63
C GLY A 808 -22.63 -21.73 -19.98
N PHE A 809 -22.31 -21.54 -18.70
CA PHE A 809 -21.45 -22.40 -17.89
C PHE A 809 -22.26 -23.25 -16.91
N HIS A 810 -21.92 -24.54 -16.77
CA HIS A 810 -22.56 -25.43 -15.80
C HIS A 810 -21.91 -25.35 -14.43
N THR A 811 -20.63 -25.01 -14.39
CA THR A 811 -19.85 -24.88 -13.16
C THR A 811 -19.00 -23.62 -13.20
N LEU A 812 -18.72 -23.04 -12.04
CA LEU A 812 -17.78 -21.94 -11.87
C LEU A 812 -16.38 -22.36 -12.33
N ALA A 813 -16.01 -23.62 -12.14
CA ALA A 813 -14.72 -24.16 -12.61
C ALA A 813 -14.53 -24.00 -14.13
N GLU A 814 -15.58 -24.17 -14.92
CA GLU A 814 -15.52 -23.96 -16.38
C GLU A 814 -15.31 -22.49 -16.75
N ALA A 815 -15.76 -21.56 -15.91
CA ALA A 815 -15.63 -20.11 -16.13
C ALA A 815 -14.21 -19.60 -15.78
N ILE A 816 -13.44 -20.32 -14.96
CA ILE A 816 -12.17 -19.81 -14.44
C ILE A 816 -11.19 -19.50 -15.59
N GLY A 817 -10.71 -18.26 -15.61
CA GLY A 817 -9.74 -17.75 -16.59
C GLY A 817 -10.30 -17.60 -18.01
N ARG A 818 -11.63 -17.60 -18.22
CA ARG A 818 -12.30 -17.40 -19.52
C ARG A 818 -12.47 -15.90 -19.85
N THR A 819 -11.34 -15.18 -19.97
CA THR A 819 -11.33 -13.72 -20.20
C THR A 819 -12.03 -13.29 -21.48
N GLU A 820 -12.19 -14.19 -22.45
CA GLU A 820 -12.93 -13.95 -23.68
C GLU A 820 -14.42 -13.61 -23.46
N MET A 821 -14.98 -13.91 -22.28
CA MET A 821 -16.35 -13.58 -21.88
C MET A 821 -16.51 -12.13 -21.38
N LEU A 822 -15.41 -11.38 -21.27
CA LEU A 822 -15.43 -9.98 -20.84
C LEU A 822 -15.31 -9.04 -22.05
N ASP A 823 -16.06 -7.94 -22.01
CA ASP A 823 -15.98 -6.84 -22.96
C ASP A 823 -15.59 -5.54 -22.25
N THR A 824 -14.60 -4.85 -22.79
CA THR A 824 -14.11 -3.57 -22.28
C THR A 824 -14.52 -2.39 -23.16
N ARG A 825 -15.26 -2.60 -24.26
CA ARG A 825 -15.56 -1.54 -25.23
C ARG A 825 -16.45 -0.41 -24.68
N HIS A 826 -17.31 -0.71 -23.72
CA HIS A 826 -18.20 0.30 -23.09
C HIS A 826 -17.46 1.24 -22.11
N ALA A 827 -16.22 0.91 -21.74
CA ALA A 827 -15.36 1.71 -20.87
C ALA A 827 -14.99 3.10 -21.43
N VAL A 828 -15.13 3.30 -22.74
CA VAL A 828 -14.50 4.39 -23.51
C VAL A 828 -15.33 5.70 -23.51
N GLU A 829 -16.52 5.73 -22.90
CA GLU A 829 -17.41 6.91 -22.96
C GLU A 829 -17.15 7.99 -21.89
N HIS A 830 -16.38 7.70 -20.82
CA HIS A 830 -16.10 8.68 -19.76
C HIS A 830 -14.90 9.58 -20.08
N TRP A 831 -15.03 10.88 -19.80
CA TRP A 831 -14.08 11.92 -20.21
C TRP A 831 -12.63 11.72 -19.75
N LYS A 832 -12.39 11.11 -18.58
CA LYS A 832 -11.04 10.72 -18.11
C LYS A 832 -10.64 9.28 -18.48
N ALA A 833 -11.62 8.40 -18.69
CA ALA A 833 -11.37 6.98 -18.93
C ALA A 833 -11.18 6.65 -20.42
N SER A 834 -11.53 7.58 -21.32
CA SER A 834 -11.41 7.46 -22.77
C SER A 834 -9.99 7.14 -23.25
N GLY A 835 -8.96 7.48 -22.47
CA GLY A 835 -7.55 7.19 -22.77
C GLY A 835 -7.03 5.85 -22.24
N LEU A 836 -7.88 5.03 -21.59
CA LEU A 836 -7.44 3.77 -20.98
C LEU A 836 -7.47 2.60 -21.97
N ASP A 837 -6.39 1.81 -21.98
CA ASP A 837 -6.30 0.52 -22.64
C ASP A 837 -6.43 -0.62 -21.61
N LEU A 838 -7.58 -1.28 -21.62
CA LEU A 838 -7.87 -2.42 -20.75
C LEU A 838 -7.51 -3.78 -21.37
N SER A 839 -7.05 -3.80 -22.63
CA SER A 839 -6.69 -5.03 -23.34
C SER A 839 -5.60 -5.86 -22.63
N PRO A 840 -4.60 -5.29 -21.93
CA PRO A 840 -3.60 -6.09 -21.22
C PRO A 840 -4.16 -6.99 -20.12
N ILE A 841 -5.29 -6.59 -19.51
CA ILE A 841 -5.93 -7.36 -18.43
C ILE A 841 -6.53 -8.66 -18.98
N LEU A 842 -7.05 -8.63 -20.22
CA LEU A 842 -7.75 -9.75 -20.83
C LEU A 842 -6.83 -10.72 -21.58
N HIS A 843 -5.52 -10.42 -21.64
CA HIS A 843 -4.54 -11.22 -22.37
C HIS A 843 -4.43 -12.64 -21.81
N VAL A 844 -4.34 -13.62 -22.72
CA VAL A 844 -4.08 -15.03 -22.40
C VAL A 844 -2.76 -15.43 -23.08
N PRO A 845 -1.74 -15.90 -22.33
CA PRO A 845 -0.45 -16.27 -22.90
C PRO A 845 -0.57 -17.44 -23.89
N ALA A 846 -0.29 -17.20 -25.17
CA ALA A 846 -0.40 -18.20 -26.24
C ALA A 846 0.65 -19.33 -26.13
N GLU A 847 1.80 -19.03 -25.52
CA GLU A 847 2.97 -19.91 -25.40
C GLU A 847 2.69 -21.19 -24.59
N ALA A 848 1.65 -21.17 -23.75
CA ALA A 848 1.27 -22.33 -22.94
C ALA A 848 0.43 -23.37 -23.71
N GLY A 849 -0.06 -23.02 -24.91
CA GLY A 849 -1.01 -23.82 -25.70
C GLY A 849 -2.46 -23.65 -25.25
N GLU A 850 -3.42 -23.98 -26.12
CA GLU A 850 -4.86 -23.81 -25.85
C GLU A 850 -5.34 -24.67 -24.66
N ASP A 851 -4.72 -25.83 -24.44
CA ASP A 851 -5.05 -26.79 -23.38
C ASP A 851 -4.36 -26.47 -22.03
N ALA A 852 -3.68 -25.34 -21.90
CA ALA A 852 -3.01 -24.97 -20.66
C ALA A 852 -4.02 -24.89 -19.49
N PRO A 853 -3.74 -25.56 -18.34
CA PRO A 853 -4.61 -25.47 -17.18
C PRO A 853 -4.77 -24.02 -16.73
N ARG A 854 -6.03 -23.55 -16.68
CA ARG A 854 -6.37 -22.19 -16.22
C ARG A 854 -6.71 -22.13 -14.73
N HIS A 855 -6.85 -23.28 -14.10
CA HIS A 855 -7.12 -23.45 -12.68
C HIS A 855 -6.29 -24.60 -12.12
N ARG A 856 -6.29 -24.78 -10.81
CA ARG A 856 -5.57 -25.87 -10.13
C ARG A 856 -6.17 -27.23 -10.55
N THR A 857 -5.33 -28.16 -10.98
CA THR A 857 -5.71 -29.54 -11.36
C THR A 857 -4.97 -30.62 -10.59
N ARG A 858 -3.85 -30.29 -9.92
CA ARG A 858 -3.11 -31.21 -9.04
C ARG A 858 -2.61 -30.52 -7.76
N GLY A 859 -2.25 -31.31 -6.76
CA GLY A 859 -1.67 -30.81 -5.49
C GLY A 859 -0.17 -30.52 -5.57
N GLN A 860 0.33 -29.84 -4.54
CA GLN A 860 1.76 -29.67 -4.29
C GLN A 860 2.34 -30.91 -3.61
N GLU A 861 3.60 -31.22 -3.92
CA GLU A 861 4.37 -32.29 -3.26
C GLU A 861 5.31 -31.66 -2.23
N HIS A 862 4.96 -31.83 -0.94
CA HIS A 862 5.62 -31.14 0.16
C HIS A 862 6.81 -31.91 0.75
N GLY A 863 7.03 -33.16 0.35
CA GLY A 863 8.17 -33.96 0.80
C GLY A 863 8.12 -34.34 2.29
N LEU A 864 6.93 -34.30 2.91
CA LEU A 864 6.75 -34.54 4.35
C LEU A 864 7.15 -35.94 4.77
N GLU A 865 7.14 -36.92 3.85
CA GLU A 865 7.57 -38.28 4.09
C GLU A 865 9.04 -38.40 4.49
N LYS A 866 9.87 -37.39 4.17
CA LYS A 866 11.31 -37.38 4.44
C LYS A 866 11.67 -36.79 5.81
N ALA A 867 10.70 -36.24 6.54
CA ALA A 867 10.94 -35.64 7.85
C ALA A 867 11.41 -36.69 8.86
N LEU A 868 12.47 -36.38 9.61
CA LEU A 868 13.01 -37.25 10.67
C LEU A 868 11.95 -37.50 11.75
N GLU A 869 11.11 -36.51 11.98
CA GLU A 869 9.99 -36.50 12.91
C GLU A 869 9.05 -37.69 12.69
N ASN A 870 8.84 -38.14 11.45
CA ASN A 870 8.00 -39.32 11.19
C ASN A 870 8.58 -40.58 11.86
N THR A 871 9.90 -40.75 11.80
CA THR A 871 10.60 -41.86 12.48
C THR A 871 10.56 -41.68 14.00
N LEU A 872 10.76 -40.46 14.50
CA LEU A 872 10.71 -40.18 15.94
C LEU A 872 9.31 -40.44 16.53
N ILE A 873 8.25 -40.04 15.81
CA ILE A 873 6.86 -40.30 16.17
C ILE A 873 6.61 -41.81 16.20
N GLN A 874 7.04 -42.54 15.17
CA GLN A 874 6.90 -44.00 15.11
C GLN A 874 7.61 -44.70 16.29
N LEU A 875 8.84 -44.28 16.62
CA LEU A 875 9.59 -44.85 17.75
C LEU A 875 8.97 -44.48 19.12
N SER A 876 8.14 -43.42 19.16
CA SER A 876 7.51 -42.91 20.39
C SER A 876 6.02 -43.27 20.50
N GLU A 877 5.46 -44.08 19.61
CA GLU A 877 4.01 -44.34 19.51
C GLU A 877 3.40 -44.78 20.85
N GLY A 878 4.01 -45.77 21.52
CA GLY A 878 3.54 -46.23 22.83
C GLY A 878 3.59 -45.17 23.93
N ALA A 879 4.56 -44.26 23.87
CA ALA A 879 4.67 -43.14 24.82
C ALA A 879 3.62 -42.05 24.54
N LEU A 880 3.32 -41.78 23.27
CA LEU A 880 2.28 -40.82 22.87
C LEU A 880 0.88 -41.30 23.28
N ASP A 881 0.60 -42.60 23.13
CA ASP A 881 -0.69 -43.19 23.51
C ASP A 881 -0.86 -43.32 25.04
N GLY A 882 0.22 -43.71 25.74
CA GLY A 882 0.21 -43.96 27.19
C GLY A 882 0.47 -42.72 28.06
N GLY A 883 1.06 -41.67 27.49
CA GLY A 883 1.56 -40.50 28.24
C GLY A 883 2.85 -40.77 29.03
N ASP A 884 3.58 -41.84 28.69
CA ASP A 884 4.81 -42.25 29.39
C ASP A 884 6.05 -41.48 28.87
N PRO A 885 7.05 -41.19 29.72
CA PRO A 885 8.31 -40.62 29.26
C PRO A 885 9.12 -41.59 28.37
N VAL A 886 9.70 -41.09 27.28
CA VAL A 886 10.58 -41.86 26.37
C VAL A 886 11.92 -41.14 26.15
N ARG A 887 12.99 -41.92 25.93
CA ARG A 887 14.31 -41.44 25.51
C ARG A 887 14.78 -42.30 24.35
N LEU A 888 14.98 -41.68 23.18
CA LEU A 888 15.44 -42.32 21.95
C LEU A 888 16.95 -42.19 21.77
#